data_AF-A0A6A6PKU8-F1
#
_entry.id   AF-A0A6A6PKU8-F1
#
_cell.length_a   1.000
_cell.length_b   1.000
_cell.length_c   1.000
_cell.angle_alpha   90.00
_cell.angle_beta   90.00
_cell.angle_gamma   90.00
#
_symmetry.space_group_name_H-M   'P 1'
#
loop_
_entity.id
_entity.type
_entity.pdbx_description
1 polymer ?
#
loop_
_entity_poly.entity_id
_entity_poly.type
_entity_poly.pdbx_seq_one_letter_code
_entity_poly.pdbx_strand_id
1 'polypeptide(L)'
;MARYPTFDEYRKRGNYQDGLKRCDDLLKKNPHDVQLLILKFQLLSAIKGDAQPVLDQLASRQPPILDLGDIISIEDAVEISQRDDYPSPNSAGPSVAKLWDNAFKASTSMNHRLDLLSLRFSRAVVDNRLADAQQALIQLKALQPKNRVVYMAHAAVTQMLSTANDDLSARLALLLARKAVTDKFDADDALDCRVPGQIFALQASQKDLESISDTRFKESKQVYEALHDGNRKEVNGDSAPQAEAGAASWDLSGIPSLNQHFADLTKSSASLDTVLAFATNSLQLFHTASTSTSDPRGRGAADACFLSISALTRAYELSSDQRYLLTAAFSAEALLKHNPHIHEARLILIYLYMRLGLGSLALHYFDSLNIKEIQHDTVGHVLFTNLSLTHPHITTVKRNAVFEPLKRLSLALAMYTKHEERLAETEASVLNHSQTGMLIDLRELRDHLRLSVTRRITYLEQRRTARLLNNALGQAAAPMGPRVLANWTNIVDNRDFAAAFDFGYNVERVLYEQDGSQPEKPWILRALAADSAWCLANGHPTLVKDVDALVSELTSLEPSLDSLKLDGSEASVLHVEILAGDLANQTLRTLLHLASNDPELPQAAAAMLKALERLPITELVSKEGVLAEHLTAHYNLLDVLRTVLKTSKLAGEKAKEQHDLFDTARKLAEEHCTALRDHAKEQSKRVSAAAVREYVQREERLKDSMGLLGDGNLADFCQAVAASAKEGWEGVTKIN
;
A
#
# COMPACT_ATOMS: atom_id res chain seq x y z
N MET A 1 24.03 5.62 -48.09
CA MET A 1 23.42 6.53 -47.09
C MET A 1 23.66 5.95 -45.71
N ALA A 2 24.24 6.72 -44.78
CA ALA A 2 24.40 6.27 -43.40
C ALA A 2 23.02 6.19 -42.73
N ARG A 3 22.69 5.05 -42.10
CA ARG A 3 21.44 4.86 -41.36
C ARG A 3 21.35 5.89 -40.23
N TYR A 4 20.23 6.61 -40.15
CA TYR A 4 19.97 7.53 -39.04
C TYR A 4 19.92 6.73 -37.72
N PRO A 5 20.59 7.21 -36.66
CA PRO A 5 20.45 6.61 -35.34
C PRO A 5 18.99 6.75 -34.84
N THR A 6 18.51 5.80 -34.04
CA THR A 6 17.18 5.87 -33.41
C THR A 6 17.31 5.74 -31.90
N PHE A 7 16.41 6.37 -31.14
CA PHE A 7 16.46 6.33 -29.66
C PHE A 7 16.34 4.90 -29.14
N ASP A 8 15.49 4.07 -29.75
CA ASP A 8 15.29 2.67 -29.37
C ASP A 8 16.56 1.81 -29.51
N GLU A 9 17.42 2.10 -30.48
CA GLU A 9 18.70 1.40 -30.64
C GLU A 9 19.61 1.60 -29.43
N TYR A 10 19.64 2.83 -28.89
CA TYR A 10 20.47 3.18 -27.73
C TYR A 10 19.83 2.82 -26.41
N ARG A 11 18.50 2.95 -26.30
CA ARG A 11 17.71 2.53 -25.13
C ARG A 11 17.90 1.05 -24.82
N LYS A 12 17.79 0.17 -25.82
CA LYS A 12 17.97 -1.28 -25.65
C LYS A 12 19.37 -1.68 -25.21
N ARG A 13 20.39 -0.89 -25.58
CA ARG A 13 21.80 -1.16 -25.25
C ARG A 13 22.28 -0.43 -24.00
N GLY A 14 21.48 0.47 -23.43
CA GLY A 14 21.86 1.33 -22.30
C GLY A 14 23.02 2.29 -22.60
N ASN A 15 23.40 2.46 -23.87
CA ASN A 15 24.63 3.17 -24.27
C ASN A 15 24.31 4.57 -24.83
N TYR A 16 23.71 5.41 -24.00
CA TYR A 16 23.25 6.74 -24.38
C TYR A 16 24.41 7.68 -24.76
N GLN A 17 25.58 7.53 -24.14
CA GLN A 17 26.75 8.39 -24.40
C GLN A 17 27.30 8.21 -25.81
N ASP A 18 27.38 6.98 -26.33
CA ASP A 18 27.81 6.76 -27.71
C ASP A 18 26.78 7.24 -28.73
N GLY A 19 25.49 7.18 -28.36
CA GLY A 19 24.42 7.83 -29.12
C GLY A 19 24.61 9.33 -29.24
N LEU A 20 24.93 10.00 -28.12
CA LEU A 20 25.17 11.44 -28.08
C LEU A 20 26.36 11.85 -28.96
N LYS A 21 27.50 11.14 -28.84
CA LYS A 21 28.68 11.41 -29.68
C LYS A 21 28.34 11.32 -31.17
N ARG A 22 27.64 10.27 -31.58
CA ARG A 22 27.23 10.09 -32.97
C ARG A 22 26.24 11.17 -33.42
N CYS A 23 25.29 11.55 -32.58
CA CYS A 23 24.38 12.65 -32.86
C CYS A 23 25.12 13.98 -33.06
N ASP A 24 26.07 14.30 -32.18
CA ASP A 24 26.87 15.52 -32.27
C ASP A 24 27.70 15.55 -33.57
N ASP A 25 28.28 14.43 -33.99
CA ASP A 25 29.03 14.35 -35.25
C ASP A 25 28.16 14.53 -36.49
N LEU A 26 26.90 14.09 -36.45
CA LEU A 26 25.95 14.32 -37.53
C LEU A 26 25.40 15.75 -37.52
N LEU A 27 25.15 16.32 -36.34
CA LEU A 27 24.72 17.71 -36.18
C LEU A 27 25.80 18.72 -36.57
N LYS A 28 27.09 18.39 -36.43
CA LYS A 28 28.18 19.22 -37.01
C LYS A 28 28.04 19.38 -38.52
N LYS A 29 27.53 18.36 -39.22
CA LYS A 29 27.30 18.39 -40.68
C LYS A 29 25.97 19.04 -41.04
N ASN A 30 24.93 18.80 -40.25
CA ASN A 30 23.58 19.32 -40.45
C ASN A 30 23.01 19.92 -39.13
N PRO A 31 23.38 21.17 -38.76
CA PRO A 31 23.05 21.74 -37.44
C PRO A 31 21.55 21.98 -37.18
N HIS A 32 20.74 22.01 -38.23
CA HIS A 32 19.30 22.31 -38.18
C HIS A 32 18.41 21.10 -38.50
N ASP A 33 18.98 19.90 -38.53
CA ASP A 33 18.22 18.67 -38.74
C ASP A 33 17.34 18.38 -37.50
N VAL A 34 16.02 18.44 -37.70
CA VAL A 34 15.03 18.29 -36.63
C VAL A 34 15.10 16.91 -36.00
N GLN A 35 15.24 15.86 -36.80
CA GLN A 35 15.23 14.49 -36.31
C GLN A 35 16.47 14.20 -35.45
N LEU A 36 17.62 14.76 -35.84
CA LEU A 36 18.84 14.67 -35.03
C LEU A 36 18.75 15.50 -33.74
N LEU A 37 18.10 16.67 -33.76
CA LEU A 37 17.88 17.48 -32.57
C LEU A 37 16.90 16.81 -31.58
N ILE A 38 15.81 16.21 -32.07
CA ILE A 38 14.87 15.42 -31.26
C ILE A 38 15.59 14.24 -30.61
N LEU A 39 16.36 13.48 -31.40
CA LEU A 39 17.12 12.36 -30.87
C LEU A 39 18.16 12.80 -29.83
N LYS A 40 18.88 13.90 -30.08
CA LYS A 40 19.81 14.47 -29.10
C LYS A 40 19.09 14.85 -27.81
N PHE A 41 17.93 15.47 -27.91
CA PHE A 41 17.10 15.81 -26.76
C PHE A 41 16.67 14.56 -25.98
N GLN A 42 16.13 13.54 -26.65
CA GLN A 42 15.75 12.26 -26.03
C GLN A 42 16.91 11.59 -25.28
N LEU A 43 18.11 11.58 -25.89
CA LEU A 43 19.31 11.01 -25.28
C LEU A 43 19.77 11.82 -24.06
N LEU A 44 19.77 13.16 -24.13
CA LEU A 44 20.12 14.03 -23.00
C LEU A 44 19.12 13.87 -21.85
N SER A 45 17.82 13.83 -22.14
CA SER A 45 16.77 13.61 -21.14
C SER A 45 16.91 12.27 -20.42
N ALA A 46 17.25 11.19 -21.15
CA ALA A 46 17.42 9.86 -20.57
C ALA A 46 18.59 9.78 -19.55
N ILE A 47 19.63 10.60 -19.73
CA ILE A 47 20.79 10.66 -18.83
C ILE A 47 20.74 11.83 -17.83
N LYS A 48 19.66 12.62 -17.81
CA LYS A 48 19.56 13.90 -17.08
C LYS A 48 20.73 14.87 -17.38
N GLY A 49 21.13 14.95 -18.65
CA GLY A 49 22.09 15.94 -19.12
C GLY A 49 21.45 17.31 -19.35
N ASP A 50 22.26 18.31 -19.73
CA ASP A 50 21.77 19.65 -20.07
C ASP A 50 20.99 19.65 -21.40
N ALA A 51 19.68 19.35 -21.31
CA ALA A 51 18.79 19.17 -22.45
C ALA A 51 18.02 20.46 -22.82
N GLN A 52 17.93 21.43 -21.91
CA GLN A 52 17.14 22.65 -22.07
C GLN A 52 17.53 23.48 -23.29
N PRO A 53 18.83 23.69 -23.61
CA PRO A 53 19.23 24.46 -24.79
C PRO A 53 18.73 23.83 -26.12
N VAL A 54 18.73 22.49 -26.18
CA VAL A 54 18.24 21.76 -27.37
C VAL A 54 16.73 21.90 -27.49
N LEU A 55 16.01 21.83 -26.37
CA LEU A 55 14.56 22.05 -26.34
C LEU A 55 14.18 23.47 -26.77
N ASP A 56 14.90 24.48 -26.29
CA ASP A 56 14.66 25.88 -26.66
C ASP A 56 14.95 26.15 -28.15
N GLN A 57 15.97 25.47 -28.70
CA GLN A 57 16.28 25.49 -30.13
C GLN A 57 15.13 24.88 -30.95
N LEU A 58 14.60 23.73 -30.53
CA LEU A 58 13.44 23.08 -31.17
C LEU A 58 12.19 23.98 -31.10
N ALA A 59 11.91 24.56 -29.93
CA ALA A 59 10.74 25.42 -29.69
C ALA A 59 10.78 26.77 -30.43
N SER A 60 11.97 27.24 -30.81
CA SER A 60 12.17 28.53 -31.49
C SER A 60 12.44 28.39 -33.01
N ARG A 61 12.36 27.17 -33.55
CA ARG A 61 12.62 26.88 -34.96
C ARG A 61 11.61 27.57 -35.90
N GLN A 62 12.12 27.95 -37.08
CA GLN A 62 11.32 28.38 -38.23
C GLN A 62 11.71 27.54 -39.47
N PRO A 63 10.76 26.89 -40.19
CA PRO A 63 9.33 26.81 -39.88
C PRO A 63 9.05 25.99 -38.60
N PRO A 64 7.87 26.18 -37.95
CA PRO A 64 7.50 25.41 -36.77
C PRO A 64 7.39 23.91 -37.07
N ILE A 65 7.54 23.09 -36.03
CA ILE A 65 7.31 21.65 -36.12
C ILE A 65 5.80 21.42 -36.21
N LEU A 66 5.35 20.77 -37.28
CA LEU A 66 3.92 20.49 -37.54
C LEU A 66 3.58 19.01 -37.38
N ASP A 67 4.58 18.14 -37.45
CA ASP A 67 4.39 16.70 -37.23
C ASP A 67 4.08 16.45 -35.75
N LEU A 68 2.91 15.85 -35.49
CA LEU A 68 2.47 15.54 -34.13
C LEU A 68 3.32 14.46 -33.47
N GLY A 69 3.83 13.50 -34.25
CA GLY A 69 4.73 12.45 -33.74
C GLY A 69 6.04 13.03 -33.23
N ASP A 70 6.56 14.07 -33.88
CA ASP A 70 7.75 14.80 -33.42
C ASP A 70 7.48 15.56 -32.11
N ILE A 71 6.35 16.27 -32.01
CA ILE A 71 5.98 17.00 -30.79
C ILE A 71 5.78 16.03 -29.62
N ILE A 72 5.07 14.92 -29.85
CA ILE A 72 4.87 13.84 -28.87
C ILE A 72 6.22 13.28 -28.42
N SER A 73 7.13 13.01 -29.35
CA SER A 73 8.46 12.47 -29.03
C SER A 73 9.30 13.40 -28.16
N ILE A 74 9.14 14.72 -28.33
CA ILE A 74 9.77 15.74 -27.47
C ILE A 74 9.11 15.76 -26.09
N GLU A 75 7.78 15.72 -26.04
CA GLU A 75 7.03 15.72 -24.78
C GLU A 75 7.32 14.47 -23.93
N ASP A 76 7.33 13.27 -24.52
CA ASP A 76 7.70 12.01 -23.86
C ASP A 76 9.13 12.08 -23.28
N ALA A 77 10.04 12.76 -23.98
CA ALA A 77 11.40 12.95 -23.49
C ALA A 77 11.48 13.90 -22.28
N VAL A 78 10.61 14.91 -22.20
CA VAL A 78 10.48 15.74 -20.99
C VAL A 78 9.98 14.90 -19.82
N GLU A 79 8.93 14.11 -20.04
CA GLU A 79 8.38 13.21 -19.00
C GLU A 79 9.45 12.25 -18.45
N ILE A 80 10.26 11.65 -19.32
CA ILE A 80 11.40 10.80 -18.92
C ILE A 80 12.39 11.55 -18.02
N SER A 81 12.68 12.82 -18.33
CA SER A 81 13.60 13.64 -17.54
C SER A 81 13.04 13.97 -16.14
N GLN A 82 11.72 14.15 -16.06
CA GLN A 82 10.96 14.53 -14.86
C GLN A 82 10.44 13.33 -14.06
N ARG A 83 10.69 12.09 -14.50
CA ARG A 83 10.14 10.86 -13.87
C ARG A 83 10.45 10.68 -12.38
N ASP A 84 11.51 11.33 -11.90
CA ASP A 84 11.94 11.26 -10.49
C ASP A 84 11.62 12.56 -9.72
N ASP A 85 10.93 13.52 -10.35
CA ASP A 85 10.56 14.79 -9.71
C ASP A 85 9.30 14.58 -8.85
N TYR A 86 9.29 15.20 -7.68
CA TYR A 86 8.21 15.07 -6.71
C TYR A 86 7.91 16.41 -6.00
N PRO A 87 6.64 16.83 -5.90
CA PRO A 87 5.49 16.25 -6.60
C PRO A 87 5.67 16.32 -8.12
N SER A 88 4.99 15.43 -8.85
CA SER A 88 5.08 15.43 -10.31
C SER A 88 4.69 16.81 -10.88
N PRO A 89 5.46 17.38 -11.82
CA PRO A 89 5.16 18.69 -12.36
C PRO A 89 3.79 18.74 -13.04
N ASN A 90 3.03 19.82 -12.80
CA ASN A 90 1.73 20.03 -13.44
C ASN A 90 1.84 20.46 -14.93
N SER A 91 3.05 20.57 -15.48
CA SER A 91 3.31 20.99 -16.86
C SER A 91 4.63 20.40 -17.39
N ALA A 92 4.69 20.15 -18.69
CA ALA A 92 5.91 19.82 -19.42
C ALA A 92 6.81 21.04 -19.68
N GLY A 93 6.40 22.22 -19.20
CA GLY A 93 7.17 23.45 -19.24
C GLY A 93 6.89 24.35 -20.45
N PRO A 94 7.38 25.60 -20.40
CA PRO A 94 7.01 26.64 -21.36
C PRO A 94 7.47 26.35 -22.79
N SER A 95 8.61 25.66 -22.98
CA SER A 95 9.13 25.35 -24.32
C SER A 95 8.29 24.30 -25.03
N VAL A 96 7.74 23.30 -24.31
CA VAL A 96 6.78 22.33 -24.86
C VAL A 96 5.44 23.01 -25.15
N ALA A 97 4.94 23.85 -24.24
CA ALA A 97 3.73 24.63 -24.48
C ALA A 97 3.85 25.51 -25.74
N LYS A 98 5.02 26.12 -25.97
CA LYS A 98 5.34 26.91 -27.16
C LYS A 98 5.32 26.07 -28.44
N LEU A 99 5.80 24.81 -28.42
CA LEU A 99 5.73 23.91 -29.57
C LEU A 99 4.27 23.65 -29.99
N TRP A 100 3.41 23.30 -29.03
CA TRP A 100 1.98 23.11 -29.26
C TRP A 100 1.31 24.39 -29.77
N ASP A 101 1.60 25.54 -29.16
CA ASP A 101 1.02 26.83 -29.56
C ASP A 101 1.48 27.26 -30.98
N ASN A 102 2.73 26.96 -31.35
CA ASN A 102 3.24 27.23 -32.70
C ASN A 102 2.56 26.35 -33.75
N ALA A 103 2.40 25.05 -33.47
CA ALA A 103 1.69 24.13 -34.35
C ALA A 103 0.21 24.55 -34.51
N PHE A 104 -0.45 24.93 -33.41
CA PHE A 104 -1.80 25.46 -33.41
C PHE A 104 -1.96 26.71 -34.29
N LYS A 105 -1.07 27.69 -34.13
CA LYS A 105 -1.10 28.95 -34.89
C LYS A 105 -0.82 28.74 -36.38
N ALA A 106 0.08 27.81 -36.71
CA ALA A 106 0.44 27.49 -38.09
C ALA A 106 -0.63 26.68 -38.82
N SER A 107 -1.46 25.93 -38.10
CA SER A 107 -2.61 25.22 -38.67
C SER A 107 -3.67 26.21 -39.16
N THR A 108 -4.18 26.00 -40.38
CA THR A 108 -5.27 26.81 -40.97
C THR A 108 -6.65 26.14 -40.89
N SER A 109 -6.69 24.82 -40.70
CA SER A 109 -7.93 24.03 -40.65
C SER A 109 -8.52 24.02 -39.24
N MET A 110 -9.80 24.36 -39.13
CA MET A 110 -10.53 24.34 -37.85
C MET A 110 -10.57 22.93 -37.25
N ASN A 111 -10.84 21.91 -38.06
CA ASN A 111 -10.87 20.52 -37.59
C ASN A 111 -9.49 20.10 -37.07
N HIS A 112 -8.43 20.42 -37.81
CA HIS A 112 -7.07 20.10 -37.38
C HIS A 112 -6.67 20.82 -36.08
N ARG A 113 -7.13 22.06 -35.88
CA ARG A 113 -6.95 22.79 -34.63
C ARG A 113 -7.70 22.14 -33.46
N LEU A 114 -8.91 21.64 -33.68
CA LEU A 114 -9.67 20.91 -32.66
C LEU A 114 -9.02 19.57 -32.29
N ASP A 115 -8.57 18.81 -33.29
CA ASP A 115 -7.88 17.54 -33.09
C ASP A 115 -6.57 17.74 -32.30
N LEU A 116 -5.78 18.75 -32.67
CA LEU A 116 -4.54 19.11 -31.99
C LEU A 116 -4.76 19.44 -30.52
N LEU A 117 -5.76 20.27 -30.21
CA LEU A 117 -6.03 20.65 -28.82
C LEU A 117 -6.67 19.52 -28.00
N SER A 118 -7.48 18.69 -28.63
CA SER A 118 -8.06 17.51 -27.97
C SER A 118 -6.97 16.49 -27.63
N LEU A 119 -6.01 16.28 -28.54
CA LEU A 119 -4.84 15.44 -28.30
C LEU A 119 -3.92 16.01 -27.21
N ARG A 120 -3.67 17.33 -27.23
CA ARG A 120 -2.90 18.01 -26.18
C ARG A 120 -3.57 17.85 -24.82
N PHE A 121 -4.89 18.04 -24.75
CA PHE A 121 -5.68 17.83 -23.54
C PHE A 121 -5.58 16.39 -23.05
N SER A 122 -5.84 15.40 -23.91
CA SER A 122 -5.83 13.99 -23.52
C SER A 122 -4.47 13.55 -22.99
N ARG A 123 -3.38 13.96 -23.63
CA ARG A 123 -2.02 13.66 -23.18
C ARG A 123 -1.69 14.32 -21.86
N ALA A 124 -2.03 15.60 -21.70
CA ALA A 124 -1.82 16.31 -20.44
C ALA A 124 -2.58 15.65 -19.28
N VAL A 125 -3.81 15.18 -19.50
CA VAL A 125 -4.58 14.44 -18.49
C VAL A 125 -3.92 13.09 -18.16
N VAL A 126 -3.52 12.33 -19.18
CA VAL A 126 -2.85 11.03 -19.00
C VAL A 126 -1.57 11.18 -18.18
N ASP A 127 -0.77 12.21 -18.43
CA ASP A 127 0.50 12.43 -17.73
C ASP A 127 0.34 13.20 -16.40
N ASN A 128 -0.90 13.48 -15.97
CA ASN A 128 -1.20 14.26 -14.78
C ASN A 128 -0.68 15.72 -14.79
N ARG A 129 -0.63 16.34 -15.97
CA ARG A 129 -0.20 17.73 -16.19
C ARG A 129 -1.40 18.67 -16.23
N LEU A 130 -1.98 18.93 -15.06
CA LEU A 130 -3.22 19.71 -14.94
C LEU A 130 -3.13 21.13 -15.52
N ALA A 131 -1.96 21.78 -15.46
CA ALA A 131 -1.79 23.13 -16.01
C ALA A 131 -1.81 23.10 -17.55
N ASP A 132 -1.19 22.10 -18.16
CA ASP A 132 -1.22 21.92 -19.62
C ASP A 132 -2.63 21.54 -20.10
N ALA A 133 -3.36 20.72 -19.33
CA ALA A 133 -4.75 20.37 -19.61
C ALA A 133 -5.66 21.62 -19.54
N GLN A 134 -5.47 22.47 -18.52
CA GLN A 134 -6.18 23.74 -18.40
C GLN A 134 -5.90 24.65 -19.60
N GLN A 135 -4.64 24.79 -20.01
CA GLN A 135 -4.26 25.61 -21.17
C GLN A 135 -4.92 25.12 -22.46
N ALA A 136 -4.96 23.80 -22.69
CA ALA A 136 -5.66 23.21 -23.83
C ALA A 136 -7.17 23.52 -23.80
N LEU A 137 -7.81 23.40 -22.63
CA LEU A 137 -9.23 23.71 -22.44
C LEU A 137 -9.55 25.20 -22.63
N ILE A 138 -8.67 26.11 -22.21
CA ILE A 138 -8.83 27.55 -22.47
C ILE A 138 -8.85 27.81 -23.98
N GLN A 139 -7.93 27.21 -24.73
CA GLN A 139 -7.87 27.36 -26.18
C GLN A 139 -9.07 26.71 -26.89
N LEU A 140 -9.50 25.52 -26.45
CA LEU A 140 -10.71 24.85 -26.95
C LEU A 140 -11.96 25.71 -26.71
N LYS A 141 -12.09 26.26 -25.49
CA LYS A 141 -13.21 27.15 -25.14
C LYS A 141 -13.23 28.41 -26.00
N ALA A 142 -12.06 28.96 -26.35
CA ALA A 142 -11.98 30.12 -27.24
C ALA A 142 -12.44 29.79 -28.68
N LEU A 143 -12.14 28.58 -29.17
CA LEU A 143 -12.60 28.11 -30.49
C LEU A 143 -14.07 27.69 -30.51
N GLN A 144 -14.57 27.17 -29.39
CA GLN A 144 -15.92 26.65 -29.23
C GLN A 144 -16.63 27.28 -28.02
N PRO A 145 -16.89 28.60 -28.03
CA PRO A 145 -17.41 29.32 -26.85
C PRO A 145 -18.81 28.88 -26.42
N LYS A 146 -19.56 28.21 -27.30
CA LYS A 146 -20.90 27.66 -27.02
C LYS A 146 -20.85 26.23 -26.48
N ASN A 147 -19.70 25.57 -26.48
CA ASN A 147 -19.57 24.20 -26.01
C ASN A 147 -19.52 24.19 -24.48
N ARG A 148 -20.66 23.85 -23.87
CA ARG A 148 -20.83 23.81 -22.41
C ARG A 148 -20.01 22.70 -21.75
N VAL A 149 -19.73 21.60 -22.46
CA VAL A 149 -18.89 20.49 -21.97
C VAL A 149 -17.46 20.97 -21.77
N VAL A 150 -16.88 21.64 -22.77
CA VAL A 150 -15.54 22.24 -22.66
C VAL A 150 -15.48 23.28 -21.53
N TYR A 151 -16.55 24.04 -21.33
CA TYR A 151 -16.65 24.97 -20.22
C TYR A 151 -16.63 24.26 -18.87
N MET A 152 -17.46 23.23 -18.68
CA MET A 152 -17.52 22.47 -17.43
C MET A 152 -16.18 21.77 -17.13
N ALA A 153 -15.56 21.16 -18.14
CA ALA A 153 -14.23 20.57 -18.00
C ALA A 153 -13.18 21.62 -17.59
N HIS A 154 -13.21 22.82 -18.20
CA HIS A 154 -12.33 23.91 -17.82
C HIS A 154 -12.53 24.35 -16.37
N ALA A 155 -13.78 24.45 -15.90
CA ALA A 155 -14.08 24.77 -14.51
C ALA A 155 -13.56 23.71 -13.54
N ALA A 156 -13.80 22.42 -13.85
CA ALA A 156 -13.32 21.30 -13.03
C ALA A 156 -11.78 21.25 -12.96
N VAL A 157 -11.07 21.33 -14.09
CA VAL A 157 -9.59 21.32 -14.11
C VAL A 157 -9.01 22.54 -13.39
N THR A 158 -9.67 23.70 -13.49
CA THR A 158 -9.25 24.89 -12.73
C THR A 158 -9.41 24.67 -11.23
N GLN A 159 -10.49 24.02 -10.79
CA GLN A 159 -10.65 23.62 -9.39
C GLN A 159 -9.58 22.62 -8.94
N MET A 160 -9.22 21.64 -9.77
CA MET A 160 -8.21 20.63 -9.45
C MET A 160 -6.78 21.21 -9.32
N LEU A 161 -6.52 22.40 -9.88
CA LEU A 161 -5.27 23.15 -9.69
C LEU A 161 -5.22 23.96 -8.40
N SER A 162 -6.33 24.06 -7.66
CA SER A 162 -6.38 24.75 -6.38
C SER A 162 -5.77 23.87 -5.29
N THR A 163 -4.91 24.46 -4.47
CA THR A 163 -4.34 23.83 -3.28
C THR A 163 -4.86 24.46 -1.99
N ALA A 164 -5.57 25.59 -2.07
CA ALA A 164 -6.18 26.29 -0.94
C ALA A 164 -7.44 27.07 -1.35
N ASN A 165 -8.36 27.28 -0.41
CA ASN A 165 -9.68 27.85 -0.68
C ASN A 165 -9.68 29.32 -1.17
N ASP A 166 -8.54 30.01 -1.11
CA ASP A 166 -8.41 31.42 -1.45
C ASP A 166 -7.36 31.70 -2.53
N ASP A 167 -6.77 30.65 -3.12
CA ASP A 167 -5.80 30.80 -4.19
C ASP A 167 -6.44 31.31 -5.50
N LEU A 168 -5.58 31.66 -6.48
CA LEU A 168 -6.05 32.19 -7.76
C LEU A 168 -6.94 31.18 -8.50
N SER A 169 -6.61 29.90 -8.47
CA SER A 169 -7.34 28.82 -9.12
C SER A 169 -8.74 28.65 -8.50
N ALA A 170 -8.85 28.65 -7.17
CA ALA A 170 -10.11 28.63 -6.42
C ALA A 170 -11.02 29.79 -6.82
N ARG A 171 -10.49 31.02 -6.83
CA ARG A 171 -11.27 32.22 -7.22
C ARG A 171 -11.76 32.13 -8.67
N LEU A 172 -10.90 31.66 -9.58
CA LEU A 172 -11.27 31.47 -10.98
C LEU A 172 -12.32 30.36 -11.14
N ALA A 173 -12.17 29.24 -10.45
CA ALA A 173 -13.13 28.15 -10.44
C ALA A 173 -14.51 28.60 -9.94
N LEU A 174 -14.56 29.36 -8.84
CA LEU A 174 -15.79 29.96 -8.30
C LEU A 174 -16.46 30.91 -9.29
N LEU A 175 -15.69 31.75 -9.98
CA LEU A 175 -16.23 32.65 -11.01
C LEU A 175 -16.84 31.88 -12.18
N LEU A 176 -16.19 30.80 -12.62
CA LEU A 176 -16.70 29.92 -13.68
C LEU A 176 -17.97 29.19 -13.22
N ALA A 177 -17.99 28.69 -11.99
CA ALA A 177 -19.15 28.02 -11.39
C ALA A 177 -20.36 28.97 -11.29
N ARG A 178 -20.19 30.16 -10.71
CA ARG A 178 -21.25 31.18 -10.61
C ARG A 178 -21.80 31.60 -11.98
N LYS A 179 -20.91 31.73 -12.97
CA LYS A 179 -21.33 32.03 -14.34
C LYS A 179 -22.14 30.89 -14.95
N ALA A 180 -21.75 29.63 -14.76
CA ALA A 180 -22.50 28.48 -15.24
C ALA A 180 -23.93 28.41 -14.64
N VAL A 181 -24.07 28.72 -13.35
CA VAL A 181 -25.37 28.83 -12.67
C VAL A 181 -26.18 29.99 -13.24
N THR A 182 -25.57 31.17 -13.41
CA THR A 182 -26.23 32.37 -13.98
C THR A 182 -26.73 32.12 -15.40
N ASP A 183 -25.93 31.42 -16.21
CA ASP A 183 -26.22 31.07 -17.59
C ASP A 183 -27.15 29.83 -17.73
N LYS A 184 -27.65 29.29 -16.60
CA LYS A 184 -28.62 28.17 -16.53
C LYS A 184 -28.17 26.91 -17.27
N PHE A 185 -26.97 26.45 -16.96
CA PHE A 185 -26.41 25.24 -17.58
C PHE A 185 -27.17 23.97 -17.21
N ASP A 186 -27.86 23.95 -16.07
CA ASP A 186 -28.74 22.88 -15.59
C ASP A 186 -30.00 22.66 -16.43
N ALA A 187 -30.38 23.63 -17.27
CA ALA A 187 -31.48 23.50 -18.22
C ALA A 187 -31.18 22.57 -19.42
N ASP A 188 -29.93 22.11 -19.55
CA ASP A 188 -29.52 21.16 -20.59
C ASP A 188 -29.48 19.74 -20.01
N ASP A 189 -30.47 18.93 -20.37
CA ASP A 189 -30.60 17.55 -19.87
C ASP A 189 -29.46 16.63 -20.34
N ALA A 190 -28.79 16.97 -21.44
CA ALA A 190 -27.66 16.20 -21.96
C ALA A 190 -26.32 16.57 -21.30
N LEU A 191 -26.25 17.70 -20.57
CA LEU A 191 -25.05 18.15 -19.89
C LEU A 191 -24.97 17.57 -18.47
N ASP A 192 -23.80 17.04 -18.13
CA ASP A 192 -23.45 16.77 -16.75
C ASP A 192 -23.06 18.07 -16.03
N CYS A 193 -24.06 18.69 -15.41
CA CYS A 193 -23.94 19.98 -14.77
C CYS A 193 -23.50 19.90 -13.29
N ARG A 194 -22.96 18.79 -12.78
CA ARG A 194 -22.61 18.69 -11.34
C ARG A 194 -21.43 19.57 -10.90
N VAL A 195 -20.56 19.95 -11.85
CA VAL A 195 -19.29 20.65 -11.57
C VAL A 195 -19.44 21.92 -10.72
N PRO A 196 -20.38 22.85 -10.98
CA PRO A 196 -20.55 24.03 -10.13
C PRO A 196 -20.87 23.71 -8.67
N GLY A 197 -21.75 22.72 -8.41
CA GLY A 197 -22.06 22.29 -7.05
C GLY A 197 -20.86 21.67 -6.34
N GLN A 198 -20.10 20.83 -7.05
CA GLN A 198 -18.84 20.27 -6.53
C GLN A 198 -17.84 21.38 -6.16
N ILE A 199 -17.68 22.41 -7.00
CA ILE A 199 -16.80 23.55 -6.72
C ILE A 199 -17.28 24.30 -5.48
N PHE A 200 -18.57 24.61 -5.36
CA PHE A 200 -19.09 25.32 -4.18
C PHE A 200 -18.90 24.51 -2.90
N ALA A 201 -19.09 23.19 -2.95
CA ALA A 201 -18.86 22.29 -1.83
C ALA A 201 -17.38 22.26 -1.40
N LEU A 202 -16.47 22.00 -2.34
CA LEU A 202 -15.02 21.95 -2.08
C LEU A 202 -14.46 23.27 -1.57
N GLN A 203 -15.01 24.39 -2.05
CA GLN A 203 -14.61 25.75 -1.64
C GLN A 203 -15.37 26.24 -0.40
N ALA A 204 -16.21 25.39 0.22
CA ALA A 204 -17.04 25.74 1.37
C ALA A 204 -17.89 27.02 1.19
N SER A 205 -18.37 27.28 -0.03
CA SER A 205 -19.15 28.49 -0.34
C SER A 205 -20.64 28.29 -0.01
N GLN A 206 -20.99 28.46 1.26
CA GLN A 206 -22.34 28.18 1.77
C GLN A 206 -23.46 28.95 1.06
N LYS A 207 -23.26 30.25 0.78
CA LYS A 207 -24.25 31.07 0.05
C LYS A 207 -24.50 30.56 -1.36
N ASP A 208 -23.45 30.12 -2.05
CA ASP A 208 -23.58 29.59 -3.40
C ASP A 208 -24.25 28.19 -3.37
N LEU A 209 -23.95 27.35 -2.37
CA LEU A 209 -24.63 26.06 -2.14
C LEU A 209 -26.12 26.21 -1.88
N GLU A 210 -26.52 27.16 -1.02
CA GLU A 210 -27.93 27.45 -0.76
C GLU A 210 -28.67 27.87 -2.04
N SER A 211 -28.01 28.65 -2.91
CA SER A 211 -28.59 29.13 -4.16
C SER A 211 -28.91 28.04 -5.19
N ILE A 212 -28.27 26.87 -5.06
CA ILE A 212 -28.44 25.73 -5.98
C ILE A 212 -29.24 24.56 -5.37
N SER A 213 -29.77 24.72 -4.16
CA SER A 213 -30.44 23.67 -3.36
C SER A 213 -31.63 22.98 -4.08
N ASP A 214 -32.30 23.66 -5.01
CA ASP A 214 -33.43 23.13 -5.78
C ASP A 214 -33.10 22.84 -7.26
N THR A 215 -31.81 22.75 -7.60
CA THR A 215 -31.35 22.57 -8.99
C THR A 215 -30.60 21.26 -9.18
N ARG A 216 -30.34 20.86 -10.43
CA ARG A 216 -29.51 19.68 -10.77
C ARG A 216 -28.03 19.82 -10.39
N PHE A 217 -27.57 21.03 -10.06
CA PHE A 217 -26.19 21.26 -9.60
C PHE A 217 -25.86 20.53 -8.29
N LYS A 218 -26.87 20.14 -7.49
CA LYS A 218 -26.67 19.51 -6.17
C LYS A 218 -26.37 18.01 -6.21
N GLU A 219 -26.45 17.37 -7.36
CA GLU A 219 -26.43 15.91 -7.52
C GLU A 219 -25.01 15.30 -7.39
N SER A 220 -24.25 15.67 -6.35
CA SER A 220 -22.92 15.14 -6.09
C SER A 220 -22.72 14.75 -4.62
N LYS A 221 -21.78 13.81 -4.39
CA LYS A 221 -21.37 13.38 -3.06
C LYS A 221 -20.86 14.56 -2.23
N GLN A 222 -20.01 15.40 -2.81
CA GLN A 222 -19.42 16.57 -2.14
C GLN A 222 -20.48 17.54 -1.63
N VAL A 223 -21.54 17.79 -2.42
CA VAL A 223 -22.64 18.67 -2.00
C VAL A 223 -23.44 18.02 -0.87
N TYR A 224 -23.74 16.72 -0.97
CA TYR A 224 -24.42 15.99 0.10
C TYR A 224 -23.63 16.06 1.41
N GLU A 225 -22.33 15.77 1.38
CA GLU A 225 -21.44 15.82 2.54
C GLU A 225 -21.35 17.22 3.14
N ALA A 226 -21.13 18.25 2.32
CA ALA A 226 -21.06 19.63 2.78
C ALA A 226 -22.35 20.10 3.48
N LEU A 227 -23.52 19.63 3.03
CA LEU A 227 -24.81 19.95 3.65
C LEU A 227 -25.07 19.16 4.95
N HIS A 228 -24.54 17.94 5.07
CA HIS A 228 -24.76 17.07 6.25
C HIS A 228 -23.71 17.24 7.34
N ASP A 229 -22.46 17.58 7.01
CA ASP A 229 -21.43 17.88 8.01
C ASP A 229 -21.73 19.17 8.79
N GLY A 230 -22.49 20.11 8.21
CA GLY A 230 -23.07 21.24 8.94
C GLY A 230 -24.11 20.85 10.02
N ASN A 231 -24.64 19.61 9.96
CA ASN A 231 -25.65 19.08 10.89
C ASN A 231 -25.10 18.04 11.87
N ARG A 232 -23.83 17.64 11.78
CA ARG A 232 -23.15 16.81 12.81
C ARG A 232 -22.70 17.69 13.99
N LYS A 233 -23.66 18.26 14.73
CA LYS A 233 -23.47 18.38 16.17
C LYS A 233 -23.68 16.99 16.77
N GLU A 234 -22.75 16.57 17.62
CA GLU A 234 -22.82 15.33 18.40
C GLU A 234 -24.25 15.07 18.87
N VAL A 235 -24.90 14.07 18.30
CA VAL A 235 -26.07 13.45 18.92
C VAL A 235 -25.52 12.60 20.05
N ASN A 236 -25.31 13.25 21.20
CA ASN A 236 -25.20 12.57 22.47
C ASN A 236 -26.46 11.71 22.65
N GLY A 237 -26.24 10.46 23.03
CA GLY A 237 -27.26 9.45 23.14
C GLY A 237 -28.38 9.87 24.11
N ASP A 238 -29.60 9.95 23.59
CA ASP A 238 -30.78 9.95 24.42
C ASP A 238 -31.11 8.50 24.81
N SER A 239 -31.09 8.31 26.12
CA SER A 239 -31.39 7.09 26.87
C SER A 239 -32.79 6.54 26.59
N ALA A 240 -32.88 5.22 26.39
CA ALA A 240 -34.11 4.44 26.51
C ALA A 240 -34.04 3.53 27.75
N PRO A 241 -35.18 3.17 28.37
CA PRO A 241 -35.27 2.87 29.80
C PRO A 241 -34.71 1.50 30.19
N GLN A 242 -34.10 1.47 31.38
CA GLN A 242 -33.68 0.25 32.08
C GLN A 242 -34.89 -0.63 32.42
N ALA A 243 -34.81 -1.92 32.06
CA ALA A 243 -35.68 -2.97 32.59
C ALA A 243 -34.82 -3.99 33.34
N GLU A 244 -35.25 -4.31 34.55
CA GLU A 244 -34.58 -5.17 35.52
C GLU A 244 -34.46 -6.63 35.08
N ALA A 245 -33.36 -7.26 35.51
CA ALA A 245 -33.00 -8.63 35.23
C ALA A 245 -34.00 -9.63 35.84
N GLY A 246 -34.52 -10.52 35.00
CA GLY A 246 -35.24 -11.72 35.40
C GLY A 246 -34.74 -12.92 34.58
N ALA A 247 -34.35 -13.99 35.26
CA ALA A 247 -33.95 -15.24 34.64
C ALA A 247 -35.15 -15.94 33.98
N ALA A 248 -35.21 -16.04 32.64
CA ALA A 248 -35.86 -17.12 31.88
C ALA A 248 -35.85 -16.90 30.34
N SER A 249 -35.73 -18.04 29.62
CA SER A 249 -36.09 -18.34 28.22
C SER A 249 -35.53 -17.47 27.07
N TRP A 250 -34.65 -18.10 26.30
CA TRP A 250 -34.01 -17.71 25.04
C TRP A 250 -34.95 -17.26 23.92
N ASP A 251 -34.70 -16.04 23.40
CA ASP A 251 -35.23 -15.52 22.14
C ASP A 251 -34.12 -14.72 21.43
N LEU A 252 -34.04 -14.82 20.10
CA LEU A 252 -33.04 -14.14 19.26
C LEU A 252 -33.13 -12.60 19.34
N SER A 253 -34.17 -12.07 19.97
CA SER A 253 -34.35 -10.66 20.33
C SER A 253 -33.30 -10.11 21.32
N GLY A 254 -32.48 -10.97 21.96
CA GLY A 254 -31.44 -10.58 22.92
C GLY A 254 -30.08 -10.14 22.34
N ILE A 255 -29.81 -10.30 21.05
CA ILE A 255 -28.51 -9.97 20.43
C ILE A 255 -28.11 -8.48 20.62
N PRO A 256 -29.01 -7.49 20.46
CA PRO A 256 -28.67 -6.09 20.73
C PRO A 256 -28.23 -5.86 22.19
N SER A 257 -28.82 -6.57 23.15
CA SER A 257 -28.43 -6.48 24.56
C SER A 257 -27.05 -7.09 24.83
N LEU A 258 -26.70 -8.18 24.13
CA LEU A 258 -25.37 -8.79 24.20
C LEU A 258 -24.29 -7.89 23.58
N ASN A 259 -24.60 -7.27 22.44
CA ASN A 259 -23.72 -6.28 21.82
C ASN A 259 -23.44 -5.11 22.77
N GLN A 260 -24.49 -4.56 23.38
CA GLN A 260 -24.35 -3.47 24.35
C GLN A 260 -23.52 -3.91 25.57
N HIS A 261 -23.78 -5.10 26.11
CA HIS A 261 -23.03 -5.64 27.24
C HIS A 261 -21.54 -5.80 26.89
N PHE A 262 -21.19 -6.31 25.71
CA PHE A 262 -19.80 -6.40 25.29
C PHE A 262 -19.14 -5.03 25.12
N ALA A 263 -19.84 -4.07 24.51
CA ALA A 263 -19.38 -2.70 24.39
C ALA A 263 -19.16 -2.01 25.74
N ASP A 264 -19.93 -2.37 26.77
CA ASP A 264 -19.74 -1.87 28.12
C ASP A 264 -18.52 -2.52 28.81
N LEU A 265 -18.29 -3.82 28.60
CA LEU A 265 -17.11 -4.55 29.11
C LEU A 265 -15.80 -3.97 28.55
N THR A 266 -15.78 -3.58 27.28
CA THR A 266 -14.60 -2.99 26.63
C THR A 266 -14.31 -1.59 27.18
N LYS A 267 -15.36 -0.80 27.46
CA LYS A 267 -15.24 0.52 28.08
C LYS A 267 -14.85 0.49 29.56
N SER A 268 -15.30 -0.51 30.32
CA SER A 268 -15.12 -0.56 31.77
C SER A 268 -13.81 -1.20 32.24
N SER A 269 -12.84 -1.47 31.34
CA SER A 269 -11.60 -2.20 31.65
C SER A 269 -11.85 -3.50 32.43
N ALA A 270 -12.79 -4.32 31.94
CA ALA A 270 -13.18 -5.56 32.61
C ALA A 270 -12.00 -6.53 32.81
N SER A 271 -12.05 -7.33 33.88
CA SER A 271 -11.03 -8.34 34.16
C SER A 271 -11.04 -9.47 33.12
N LEU A 272 -9.89 -10.12 32.92
CA LEU A 272 -9.77 -11.29 32.04
C LEU A 272 -10.84 -12.35 32.35
N ASP A 273 -11.11 -12.61 33.63
CA ASP A 273 -12.13 -13.58 34.06
C ASP A 273 -13.53 -13.21 33.55
N THR A 274 -13.88 -11.92 33.58
CA THR A 274 -15.19 -11.43 33.14
C THR A 274 -15.32 -11.56 31.62
N VAL A 275 -14.27 -11.23 30.89
CA VAL A 275 -14.21 -11.36 29.43
C VAL A 275 -14.34 -12.83 29.00
N LEU A 276 -13.67 -13.76 29.70
CA LEU A 276 -13.77 -15.19 29.41
C LEU A 276 -15.14 -15.77 29.72
N ALA A 277 -15.79 -15.33 30.81
CA ALA A 277 -17.16 -15.73 31.11
C ALA A 277 -18.12 -15.28 29.98
N PHE A 278 -17.96 -14.05 29.48
CA PHE A 278 -18.73 -13.55 28.35
C PHE A 278 -18.47 -14.36 27.06
N ALA A 279 -17.19 -14.65 26.76
CA ALA A 279 -16.80 -15.45 25.59
C ALA A 279 -17.43 -16.85 25.62
N THR A 280 -17.42 -17.49 26.79
CA THR A 280 -17.99 -18.82 27.04
C THR A 280 -19.50 -18.82 26.82
N ASN A 281 -20.21 -17.86 27.40
CA ASN A 281 -21.66 -17.71 27.22
C ASN A 281 -22.01 -17.48 25.74
N SER A 282 -21.26 -16.62 25.05
CA SER A 282 -21.46 -16.34 23.62
C SER A 282 -21.22 -17.58 22.75
N LEU A 283 -20.24 -18.41 23.09
CA LEU A 283 -19.95 -19.66 22.38
C LEU A 283 -21.06 -20.71 22.57
N GLN A 284 -21.61 -20.82 23.78
CA GLN A 284 -22.75 -21.68 24.07
C GLN A 284 -24.02 -21.22 23.33
N LEU A 285 -24.22 -19.90 23.23
CA LEU A 285 -25.30 -19.32 22.43
C LEU A 285 -25.13 -19.63 20.95
N PHE A 286 -23.92 -19.52 20.40
CA PHE A 286 -23.63 -19.93 19.03
C PHE A 286 -23.96 -21.42 18.80
N HIS A 287 -23.52 -22.31 19.69
CA HIS A 287 -23.83 -23.73 19.58
C HIS A 287 -25.35 -24.00 19.62
N THR A 288 -26.06 -23.36 20.54
CA THR A 288 -27.52 -23.50 20.68
C THR A 288 -28.22 -23.00 19.42
N ALA A 289 -27.84 -21.82 18.91
CA ALA A 289 -28.43 -21.22 17.73
C ALA A 289 -28.19 -22.06 16.47
N SER A 290 -26.99 -22.62 16.31
CA SER A 290 -26.61 -23.45 15.16
C SER A 290 -27.23 -24.86 15.16
N THR A 291 -27.65 -25.37 16.32
CA THR A 291 -28.27 -26.70 16.46
C THR A 291 -29.80 -26.67 16.55
N SER A 292 -30.37 -25.61 17.13
CA SER A 292 -31.81 -25.54 17.44
C SER A 292 -32.63 -24.79 16.39
N THR A 293 -31.99 -23.97 15.55
CA THR A 293 -32.69 -23.12 14.57
C THR A 293 -32.66 -23.76 13.18
N SER A 294 -33.82 -23.92 12.54
CA SER A 294 -33.94 -24.47 11.19
C SER A 294 -33.62 -23.47 10.07
N ASP A 295 -33.28 -22.22 10.41
CA ASP A 295 -32.94 -21.17 9.45
C ASP A 295 -31.42 -20.88 9.46
N PRO A 296 -30.62 -21.61 8.68
CA PRO A 296 -29.18 -21.34 8.54
C PRO A 296 -28.89 -19.99 7.86
N ARG A 297 -29.90 -19.25 7.39
CA ARG A 297 -29.75 -17.89 6.84
C ARG A 297 -29.85 -16.80 7.90
N GLY A 298 -30.29 -17.11 9.12
CA GLY A 298 -30.37 -16.16 10.21
C GLY A 298 -28.98 -15.71 10.68
N ARG A 299 -28.76 -14.40 10.80
CA ARG A 299 -27.48 -13.85 11.30
C ARG A 299 -27.21 -14.15 12.78
N GLY A 300 -28.21 -14.56 13.56
CA GLY A 300 -28.05 -14.70 15.01
C GLY A 300 -26.99 -15.69 15.47
N ALA A 301 -26.81 -16.81 14.77
CA ALA A 301 -25.70 -17.73 15.07
C ALA A 301 -24.33 -17.10 14.74
N ALA A 302 -24.25 -16.35 13.63
CA ALA A 302 -23.03 -15.65 13.24
C ALA A 302 -22.68 -14.55 14.24
N ASP A 303 -23.63 -13.71 14.64
CA ASP A 303 -23.43 -12.61 15.58
C ASP A 303 -22.97 -13.13 16.96
N ALA A 304 -23.57 -14.22 17.47
CA ALA A 304 -23.12 -14.86 18.71
C ALA A 304 -21.68 -15.41 18.61
N CYS A 305 -21.34 -16.01 17.47
CA CYS A 305 -19.96 -16.47 17.21
C CYS A 305 -18.99 -15.29 17.14
N PHE A 306 -19.36 -14.20 16.46
CA PHE A 306 -18.51 -13.02 16.32
C PHE A 306 -18.32 -12.29 17.65
N LEU A 307 -19.34 -12.19 18.50
CA LEU A 307 -19.19 -11.71 19.88
C LEU A 307 -18.21 -12.56 20.71
N SER A 308 -18.27 -13.89 20.56
CA SER A 308 -17.31 -14.78 21.20
C SER A 308 -15.89 -14.53 20.70
N ILE A 309 -15.71 -14.37 19.38
CA ILE A 309 -14.41 -14.04 18.78
C ILE A 309 -13.90 -12.69 19.28
N SER A 310 -14.73 -11.64 19.33
CA SER A 310 -14.33 -10.34 19.87
C SER A 310 -13.86 -10.44 21.32
N ALA A 311 -14.58 -11.19 22.16
CA ALA A 311 -14.21 -11.39 23.55
C ALA A 311 -12.92 -12.21 23.71
N LEU A 312 -12.70 -13.23 22.89
CA LEU A 312 -11.47 -14.00 22.87
C LEU A 312 -10.27 -13.17 22.39
N THR A 313 -10.45 -12.31 21.38
CA THR A 313 -9.40 -11.36 20.98
C THR A 313 -9.10 -10.36 22.09
N ARG A 314 -10.12 -9.88 22.81
CA ARG A 314 -9.90 -9.02 23.98
C ARG A 314 -9.17 -9.75 25.11
N ALA A 315 -9.49 -11.03 25.35
CA ALA A 315 -8.77 -11.85 26.32
C ALA A 315 -7.29 -12.03 25.93
N TYR A 316 -7.01 -12.20 24.63
CA TYR A 316 -5.65 -12.20 24.10
C TYR A 316 -4.94 -10.87 24.37
N GLU A 317 -5.57 -9.73 24.08
CA GLU A 317 -4.97 -8.40 24.34
C GLU A 317 -4.60 -8.19 25.82
N LEU A 318 -5.41 -8.74 26.75
CA LEU A 318 -5.17 -8.63 28.19
C LEU A 318 -4.09 -9.59 28.74
N SER A 319 -3.71 -10.63 27.99
CA SER A 319 -2.88 -11.74 28.51
C SER A 319 -1.71 -12.14 27.61
N SER A 320 -1.72 -11.71 26.35
CA SER A 320 -0.87 -12.17 25.26
C SER A 320 -0.92 -13.69 24.98
N ASP A 321 -1.96 -14.39 25.45
CA ASP A 321 -2.06 -15.85 25.34
C ASP A 321 -2.73 -16.29 24.02
N GLN A 322 -1.97 -16.96 23.16
CA GLN A 322 -2.41 -17.39 21.84
C GLN A 322 -3.54 -18.44 21.87
N ARG A 323 -3.78 -19.12 23.01
CA ARG A 323 -4.88 -20.08 23.18
C ARG A 323 -6.23 -19.45 22.88
N TYR A 324 -6.42 -18.17 23.22
CA TYR A 324 -7.66 -17.47 22.96
C TYR A 324 -7.88 -17.24 21.46
N LEU A 325 -6.82 -16.90 20.72
CA LEU A 325 -6.89 -16.74 19.26
C LEU A 325 -7.13 -18.08 18.55
N LEU A 326 -6.55 -19.18 19.03
CA LEU A 326 -6.83 -20.52 18.52
C LEU A 326 -8.29 -20.92 18.73
N THR A 327 -8.84 -20.59 19.92
CA THR A 327 -10.25 -20.85 20.22
C THR A 327 -11.18 -20.00 19.34
N ALA A 328 -10.81 -18.74 19.09
CA ALA A 328 -11.52 -17.87 18.17
C ALA A 328 -11.50 -18.42 16.73
N ALA A 329 -10.34 -18.88 16.26
CA ALA A 329 -10.20 -19.49 14.95
C ALA A 329 -11.05 -20.78 14.82
N PHE A 330 -11.00 -21.65 15.84
CA PHE A 330 -11.84 -22.85 15.87
C PHE A 330 -13.34 -22.52 15.82
N SER A 331 -13.76 -21.46 16.49
CA SER A 331 -15.15 -20.99 16.48
C SER A 331 -15.57 -20.49 15.10
N ALA A 332 -14.72 -19.70 14.42
CA ALA A 332 -14.97 -19.23 13.06
C ALA A 332 -14.97 -20.38 12.02
N GLU A 333 -14.10 -21.37 12.17
CA GLU A 333 -14.10 -22.61 11.37
C GLU A 333 -15.42 -23.39 11.54
N ALA A 334 -15.88 -23.54 12.78
CA ALA A 334 -17.16 -24.17 13.08
C ALA A 334 -18.35 -23.39 12.46
N LEU A 335 -18.29 -22.05 12.49
CA LEU A 335 -19.28 -21.20 11.83
C LEU A 335 -19.29 -21.42 10.31
N LEU A 336 -18.12 -21.54 9.66
CA LEU A 336 -18.05 -21.83 8.22
C LEU A 336 -18.52 -23.24 7.85
N LYS A 337 -18.35 -24.23 8.74
CA LYS A 337 -18.95 -25.56 8.57
C LYS A 337 -20.47 -25.51 8.63
N HIS A 338 -21.03 -24.66 9.50
CA HIS A 338 -22.47 -24.45 9.61
C HIS A 338 -23.04 -23.63 8.44
N ASN A 339 -22.40 -22.50 8.11
CA ASN A 339 -22.77 -21.63 6.99
C ASN A 339 -21.53 -21.20 6.19
N PRO A 340 -21.27 -21.84 5.04
CA PRO A 340 -20.12 -21.53 4.20
C PRO A 340 -20.19 -20.17 3.51
N HIS A 341 -21.29 -19.41 3.57
CA HIS A 341 -21.44 -18.15 2.82
C HIS A 341 -21.08 -16.90 3.63
N ILE A 342 -20.67 -17.05 4.88
CA ILE A 342 -20.28 -15.94 5.74
C ILE A 342 -18.86 -15.48 5.37
N HIS A 343 -18.74 -14.29 4.77
CA HIS A 343 -17.46 -13.76 4.28
C HIS A 343 -16.64 -13.16 5.43
N GLU A 344 -17.30 -12.55 6.39
CA GLU A 344 -16.74 -11.96 7.60
C GLU A 344 -15.96 -13.02 8.42
N ALA A 345 -16.47 -14.25 8.48
CA ALA A 345 -15.82 -15.39 9.12
C ALA A 345 -14.52 -15.82 8.40
N ARG A 346 -14.49 -15.76 7.06
CA ARG A 346 -13.25 -16.01 6.31
C ARG A 346 -12.24 -14.90 6.53
N LEU A 347 -12.70 -13.64 6.49
CA LEU A 347 -11.83 -12.49 6.66
C LEU A 347 -11.17 -12.51 8.04
N ILE A 348 -11.94 -12.75 9.10
CA ILE A 348 -11.38 -12.82 10.46
C ILE A 348 -10.44 -14.01 10.66
N LEU A 349 -10.68 -15.15 9.99
CA LEU A 349 -9.73 -16.27 10.00
C LEU A 349 -8.38 -15.89 9.40
N ILE A 350 -8.33 -15.03 8.37
CA ILE A 350 -7.05 -14.57 7.80
C ILE A 350 -6.31 -13.72 8.85
N TYR A 351 -6.97 -12.78 9.52
CA TYR A 351 -6.36 -12.00 10.59
C TYR A 351 -5.83 -12.89 11.73
N LEU A 352 -6.67 -13.83 12.22
CA LEU A 352 -6.29 -14.75 13.30
C LEU A 352 -5.10 -15.61 12.92
N TYR A 353 -5.12 -16.22 11.72
CA TYR A 353 -4.03 -17.08 11.26
C TYR A 353 -2.75 -16.30 10.96
N MET A 354 -2.84 -15.09 10.41
CA MET A 354 -1.67 -14.23 10.22
C MET A 354 -1.05 -13.82 11.56
N ARG A 355 -1.88 -13.48 12.56
CA ARG A 355 -1.41 -13.15 13.93
C ARG A 355 -0.76 -14.35 14.62
N LEU A 356 -1.27 -15.56 14.38
CA LEU A 356 -0.72 -16.83 14.89
C LEU A 356 0.49 -17.35 14.11
N GLY A 357 0.89 -16.70 13.00
CA GLY A 357 1.98 -17.19 12.13
C GLY A 357 1.61 -18.41 11.27
N LEU A 358 0.32 -18.72 11.12
CA LEU A 358 -0.22 -19.88 10.41
C LEU A 358 -0.52 -19.55 8.93
N GLY A 359 0.54 -19.19 8.20
CA GLY A 359 0.38 -18.57 6.88
C GLY A 359 -0.32 -19.44 5.83
N SER A 360 -0.11 -20.76 5.77
CA SER A 360 -0.80 -21.58 4.75
C SER A 360 -2.31 -21.68 4.97
N LEU A 361 -2.79 -21.60 6.22
CA LEU A 361 -4.22 -21.47 6.51
C LEU A 361 -4.75 -20.09 6.13
N ALA A 362 -4.01 -19.02 6.43
CA ALA A 362 -4.37 -17.66 6.01
C ALA A 362 -4.49 -17.55 4.47
N LEU A 363 -3.52 -18.13 3.73
CA LEU A 363 -3.52 -18.18 2.27
C LEU A 363 -4.76 -18.94 1.73
N HIS A 364 -5.19 -20.00 2.43
CA HIS A 364 -6.40 -20.74 2.08
C HIS A 364 -7.65 -19.90 2.11
N TYR A 365 -7.86 -19.17 3.21
CA TYR A 365 -9.03 -18.31 3.34
C TYR A 365 -8.96 -17.09 2.41
N PHE A 366 -7.78 -16.51 2.22
CA PHE A 366 -7.60 -15.40 1.29
C PHE A 366 -7.92 -15.80 -0.16
N ASP A 367 -7.45 -16.96 -0.63
CA ASP A 367 -7.81 -17.47 -1.96
C ASP A 367 -9.32 -17.73 -2.09
N SER A 368 -9.97 -18.17 -1.01
CA SER A 368 -11.42 -18.42 -0.99
C SER A 368 -12.28 -17.15 -1.06
N LEU A 369 -11.77 -16.00 -0.60
CA LEU A 369 -12.46 -14.71 -0.70
C LEU A 369 -12.53 -14.17 -2.13
N ASN A 370 -11.69 -14.67 -3.04
CA ASN A 370 -11.65 -14.26 -4.44
C ASN A 370 -11.53 -12.73 -4.61
N ILE A 371 -10.66 -12.11 -3.79
CA ILE A 371 -10.35 -10.67 -3.80
C ILE A 371 -9.82 -10.29 -5.18
N LYS A 372 -10.38 -9.23 -5.77
CA LYS A 372 -10.07 -8.78 -7.13
C LYS A 372 -9.94 -7.27 -7.23
N GLU A 373 -9.08 -6.84 -8.15
CA GLU A 373 -8.96 -5.43 -8.57
C GLU A 373 -8.79 -4.51 -7.35
N ILE A 374 -9.62 -3.46 -7.21
CA ILE A 374 -9.49 -2.45 -6.16
C ILE A 374 -9.67 -3.00 -4.74
N GLN A 375 -10.25 -4.20 -4.57
CA GLN A 375 -10.32 -4.84 -3.26
C GLN A 375 -8.93 -5.18 -2.71
N HIS A 376 -7.92 -5.35 -3.57
CA HIS A 376 -6.54 -5.47 -3.10
C HIS A 376 -6.05 -4.23 -2.36
N ASP A 377 -6.57 -3.05 -2.69
CA ASP A 377 -6.18 -1.80 -2.03
C ASP A 377 -6.82 -1.65 -0.65
N THR A 378 -8.07 -2.08 -0.50
CA THR A 378 -8.85 -1.91 0.72
C THR A 378 -8.64 -3.06 1.71
N VAL A 379 -8.74 -4.31 1.26
CA VAL A 379 -8.65 -5.50 2.15
C VAL A 379 -7.39 -6.32 1.96
N GLY A 380 -6.56 -6.04 0.94
CA GLY A 380 -5.34 -6.84 0.68
C GLY A 380 -4.31 -6.81 1.82
N HIS A 381 -4.33 -5.77 2.65
CA HIS A 381 -3.45 -5.60 3.81
C HIS A 381 -3.55 -6.74 4.82
N VAL A 382 -4.70 -7.43 4.91
CA VAL A 382 -4.92 -8.56 5.81
C VAL A 382 -3.91 -9.70 5.60
N LEU A 383 -3.42 -9.86 4.36
CA LEU A 383 -2.44 -10.87 4.00
C LEU A 383 -1.09 -10.26 3.63
N PHE A 384 -1.09 -9.23 2.79
CA PHE A 384 0.12 -8.78 2.11
C PHE A 384 1.06 -7.94 2.96
N THR A 385 0.71 -7.59 4.20
CA THR A 385 1.59 -6.81 5.09
C THR A 385 2.72 -7.62 5.71
N ASN A 386 2.50 -8.90 6.04
CA ASN A 386 3.47 -9.75 6.74
C ASN A 386 3.67 -11.11 6.04
N LEU A 387 3.30 -11.22 4.77
CA LEU A 387 3.38 -12.48 4.03
C LEU A 387 4.82 -12.98 3.95
N SER A 388 5.79 -12.06 3.80
CA SER A 388 7.21 -12.41 3.76
C SER A 388 7.74 -12.99 5.07
N LEU A 389 7.12 -12.64 6.20
CA LEU A 389 7.52 -13.04 7.55
C LEU A 389 6.74 -14.25 8.09
N THR A 390 5.68 -14.67 7.39
CA THR A 390 4.83 -15.79 7.80
C THR A 390 4.94 -16.96 6.84
N HIS A 391 4.94 -16.68 5.53
CA HIS A 391 4.90 -17.71 4.49
C HIS A 391 5.41 -17.21 3.13
N PRO A 392 6.72 -16.94 2.97
CA PRO A 392 7.26 -16.41 1.72
C PRO A 392 7.31 -17.44 0.58
N HIS A 393 7.13 -18.74 0.87
CA HIS A 393 7.37 -19.83 -0.07
C HIS A 393 6.09 -20.40 -0.68
N ILE A 394 6.26 -21.21 -1.73
CA ILE A 394 5.15 -21.83 -2.46
C ILE A 394 4.44 -22.87 -1.58
N THR A 395 3.11 -22.83 -1.58
CA THR A 395 2.26 -23.81 -0.87
C THR A 395 1.07 -24.28 -1.71
N THR A 396 0.39 -25.34 -1.26
CA THR A 396 -0.81 -25.90 -1.90
C THR A 396 -2.04 -25.51 -1.09
N VAL A 397 -2.98 -24.79 -1.72
CA VAL A 397 -4.14 -24.20 -1.02
C VAL A 397 -5.43 -25.01 -1.19
N LYS A 398 -5.62 -25.66 -2.35
CA LYS A 398 -6.69 -26.61 -2.65
C LYS A 398 -6.08 -27.81 -3.37
N ARG A 399 -6.81 -28.94 -3.49
CA ARG A 399 -6.33 -30.11 -4.27
C ARG A 399 -5.85 -29.66 -5.66
N ASN A 400 -4.53 -29.57 -5.82
CA ASN A 400 -3.77 -29.15 -7.01
C ASN A 400 -3.68 -27.64 -7.33
N ALA A 401 -4.18 -26.73 -6.46
CA ALA A 401 -4.01 -25.29 -6.66
C ALA A 401 -2.80 -24.78 -5.87
N VAL A 402 -1.81 -24.27 -6.58
CA VAL A 402 -0.58 -23.71 -6.01
C VAL A 402 -0.76 -22.24 -5.71
N PHE A 403 -0.39 -21.82 -4.51
CA PHE A 403 -0.25 -20.42 -4.15
C PHE A 403 1.23 -20.06 -4.12
N GLU A 404 1.61 -19.12 -4.97
CA GLU A 404 2.97 -18.60 -5.08
C GLU A 404 2.95 -17.15 -4.57
N PRO A 405 3.46 -16.88 -3.35
CA PRO A 405 3.41 -15.56 -2.71
C PRO A 405 3.93 -14.43 -3.58
N LEU A 406 5.11 -14.61 -4.18
CA LEU A 406 5.72 -13.57 -5.02
C LEU A 406 4.87 -13.24 -6.25
N LYS A 407 4.30 -14.25 -6.91
CA LYS A 407 3.40 -14.06 -8.05
C LYS A 407 2.11 -13.36 -7.63
N ARG A 408 1.56 -13.69 -6.46
CA ARG A 408 0.32 -13.10 -5.93
C ARG A 408 0.51 -11.63 -5.55
N LEU A 409 1.63 -11.28 -4.91
CA LEU A 409 2.03 -9.89 -4.67
C LEU A 409 2.19 -9.11 -5.98
N SER A 410 2.81 -9.72 -6.99
CA SER A 410 2.98 -9.10 -8.32
C SER A 410 1.64 -8.83 -9.02
N LEU A 411 0.69 -9.77 -8.92
CA LEU A 411 -0.66 -9.60 -9.48
C LEU A 411 -1.45 -8.51 -8.76
N ALA A 412 -1.34 -8.42 -7.43
CA ALA A 412 -1.97 -7.36 -6.65
C ALA A 412 -1.40 -5.98 -7.04
N LEU A 413 -0.09 -5.88 -7.25
CA LEU A 413 0.56 -4.63 -7.68
C LEU A 413 0.22 -4.22 -9.11
N ALA A 414 0.01 -5.19 -10.02
CA ALA A 414 -0.30 -4.90 -11.42
C ALA A 414 -1.64 -4.17 -11.61
N MET A 415 -2.57 -4.31 -10.66
CA MET A 415 -3.85 -3.58 -10.71
C MET A 415 -3.63 -2.06 -10.57
N TYR A 416 -2.63 -1.65 -9.77
CA TYR A 416 -1.89 -0.38 -9.80
C TYR A 416 -2.02 0.39 -11.11
N THR A 417 -1.07 0.07 -11.97
CA THR A 417 -0.84 0.71 -13.25
C THR A 417 -2.08 0.62 -14.14
N LYS A 418 -2.71 -0.57 -14.19
CA LYS A 418 -3.89 -0.81 -15.03
C LYS A 418 -5.07 0.12 -14.69
N HIS A 419 -5.37 0.34 -13.42
CA HIS A 419 -6.49 1.21 -13.03
C HIS A 419 -6.12 2.67 -13.13
N GLU A 420 -4.88 3.06 -12.81
CA GLU A 420 -4.43 4.44 -13.06
C GLU A 420 -4.53 4.80 -14.55
N GLU A 421 -4.09 3.93 -15.45
CA GLU A 421 -4.19 4.13 -16.91
C GLU A 421 -5.65 4.25 -17.36
N ARG A 422 -6.53 3.32 -16.95
CA ARG A 422 -7.96 3.35 -17.31
C ARG A 422 -8.68 4.58 -16.79
N LEU A 423 -8.40 4.99 -15.55
CA LEU A 423 -8.96 6.21 -14.98
C LEU A 423 -8.49 7.43 -15.76
N ALA A 424 -7.20 7.48 -16.11
CA ALA A 424 -6.63 8.56 -16.91
C ALA A 424 -7.23 8.63 -18.33
N GLU A 425 -7.42 7.49 -18.99
CA GLU A 425 -8.07 7.40 -20.30
C GLU A 425 -9.54 7.85 -20.25
N THR A 426 -10.25 7.49 -19.17
CA THR A 426 -11.64 7.92 -18.93
C THR A 426 -11.70 9.43 -18.70
N GLU A 427 -10.80 9.97 -17.86
CA GLU A 427 -10.66 11.41 -17.60
C GLU A 427 -10.36 12.18 -18.91
N ALA A 428 -9.42 11.68 -19.71
CA ALA A 428 -9.03 12.27 -20.99
C ALA A 428 -10.16 12.23 -22.04
N SER A 429 -11.07 11.26 -21.94
CA SER A 429 -12.19 11.08 -22.87
C SER A 429 -13.43 11.91 -22.52
N VAL A 430 -13.39 12.71 -21.44
CA VAL A 430 -14.58 13.44 -20.94
C VAL A 430 -15.24 14.34 -21.97
N LEU A 431 -14.47 14.91 -22.90
CA LEU A 431 -15.00 15.77 -23.95
C LEU A 431 -15.85 15.01 -24.97
N ASN A 432 -15.67 13.68 -25.07
CA ASN A 432 -16.40 12.82 -25.99
C ASN A 432 -17.74 12.34 -25.38
N HIS A 433 -17.75 11.99 -24.09
CA HIS A 433 -18.93 11.44 -23.42
C HIS A 433 -19.71 12.44 -22.56
N SER A 434 -19.21 13.68 -22.41
CA SER A 434 -19.89 14.80 -21.73
C SER A 434 -20.19 14.60 -20.24
N GLN A 435 -19.53 13.65 -19.56
CA GLN A 435 -19.72 13.39 -18.12
C GLN A 435 -18.72 14.18 -17.26
N THR A 436 -18.76 15.51 -17.37
CA THR A 436 -17.78 16.41 -16.72
C THR A 436 -17.84 16.43 -15.20
N GLY A 437 -18.96 16.04 -14.59
CA GLY A 437 -19.11 15.92 -13.14
C GLY A 437 -18.32 14.76 -12.54
N MET A 438 -17.82 13.82 -13.35
CA MET A 438 -16.96 12.73 -12.87
C MET A 438 -15.49 13.13 -12.74
N LEU A 439 -15.05 14.25 -13.33
CA LEU A 439 -13.62 14.59 -13.40
C LEU A 439 -12.94 14.65 -12.03
N ILE A 440 -13.59 15.32 -11.08
CA ILE A 440 -13.06 15.47 -9.71
C ILE A 440 -13.00 14.11 -9.02
N ASP A 441 -14.05 13.30 -9.11
CA ASP A 441 -14.13 11.97 -8.49
C ASP A 441 -13.08 11.00 -9.09
N LEU A 442 -12.93 11.00 -10.42
CA LEU A 442 -11.94 10.18 -11.13
C LEU A 442 -10.51 10.57 -10.74
N ARG A 443 -10.24 11.87 -10.63
CA ARG A 443 -8.96 12.41 -10.19
C ARG A 443 -8.63 12.01 -8.76
N GLU A 444 -9.57 12.21 -7.84
CA GLU A 444 -9.43 11.84 -6.42
C GLU A 444 -9.13 10.34 -6.28
N LEU A 445 -9.90 9.48 -6.95
CA LEU A 445 -9.66 8.04 -6.96
C LEU A 445 -8.28 7.68 -7.51
N ARG A 446 -7.87 8.32 -8.62
CA ARG A 446 -6.55 8.10 -9.23
C ARG A 446 -5.42 8.51 -8.29
N ASP A 447 -5.57 9.63 -7.57
CA ASP A 447 -4.61 10.09 -6.56
C ASP A 447 -4.56 9.16 -5.34
N HIS A 448 -5.70 8.69 -4.86
CA HIS A 448 -5.78 7.72 -3.75
C HIS A 448 -5.05 6.42 -4.09
N LEU A 449 -5.22 5.90 -5.32
CA LEU A 449 -4.51 4.69 -5.77
C LEU A 449 -3.00 4.93 -5.93
N ARG A 450 -2.60 6.12 -6.40
CA ARG A 450 -1.20 6.49 -6.54
C ARG A 450 -0.50 6.65 -5.20
N LEU A 451 -1.17 7.27 -4.24
CA LEU A 451 -0.67 7.56 -2.89
C LEU A 451 -1.00 6.46 -1.86
N SER A 452 -1.64 5.37 -2.28
CA SER A 452 -2.04 4.27 -1.39
C SER A 452 -0.88 3.71 -0.53
N VAL A 453 -1.13 3.62 0.78
CA VAL A 453 -0.24 2.93 1.72
C VAL A 453 -0.15 1.43 1.43
N THR A 454 -1.28 0.80 1.08
CA THR A 454 -1.36 -0.63 0.74
C THR A 454 -0.45 -0.96 -0.43
N ARG A 455 -0.37 -0.09 -1.44
CA ARG A 455 0.56 -0.24 -2.57
C ARG A 455 2.02 -0.29 -2.12
N ARG A 456 2.41 0.64 -1.22
CA ARG A 456 3.77 0.77 -0.67
C ARG A 456 4.16 -0.45 0.16
N ILE A 457 3.27 -0.87 1.06
CA ILE A 457 3.44 -2.07 1.87
C ILE A 457 3.59 -3.31 0.97
N THR A 458 2.64 -3.52 0.05
CA THR A 458 2.65 -4.69 -0.85
C THR A 458 3.91 -4.73 -1.72
N TYR A 459 4.40 -3.58 -2.17
CA TYR A 459 5.63 -3.50 -2.94
C TYR A 459 6.86 -3.84 -2.08
N LEU A 460 6.97 -3.29 -0.87
CA LEU A 460 8.07 -3.62 0.04
C LEU A 460 8.05 -5.10 0.46
N GLU A 461 6.87 -5.67 0.62
CA GLU A 461 6.67 -7.09 0.91
C GLU A 461 7.02 -8.00 -0.26
N GLN A 462 6.71 -7.59 -1.50
CA GLN A 462 7.18 -8.26 -2.72
C GLN A 462 8.71 -8.28 -2.75
N ARG A 463 9.33 -7.14 -2.43
CA ARG A 463 10.79 -6.97 -2.41
C ARG A 463 11.43 -7.85 -1.33
N ARG A 464 10.91 -7.82 -0.10
CA ARG A 464 11.39 -8.70 0.99
C ARG A 464 11.24 -10.18 0.62
N THR A 465 10.09 -10.58 0.08
CA THR A 465 9.85 -11.96 -0.37
C THR A 465 10.88 -12.39 -1.44
N ALA A 466 11.12 -11.55 -2.45
CA ALA A 466 12.12 -11.83 -3.49
C ALA A 466 13.53 -12.01 -2.90
N ARG A 467 13.94 -11.13 -1.97
CA ARG A 467 15.22 -11.25 -1.25
C ARG A 467 15.32 -12.56 -0.50
N LEU A 468 14.30 -12.91 0.31
CA LEU A 468 14.25 -14.13 1.11
C LEU A 468 14.40 -15.41 0.26
N LEU A 469 13.79 -15.44 -0.92
CA LEU A 469 13.81 -16.61 -1.80
C LEU A 469 15.04 -16.72 -2.70
N ASN A 470 16.01 -15.79 -2.63
CA ASN A 470 17.09 -15.66 -3.64
C ASN A 470 16.56 -15.58 -5.08
N ASN A 471 15.30 -15.19 -5.26
CA ASN A 471 14.84 -14.90 -6.58
C ASN A 471 15.59 -13.64 -7.01
N ALA A 472 16.09 -13.61 -8.25
CA ALA A 472 16.46 -12.31 -8.83
C ALA A 472 15.27 -11.36 -8.61
N LEU A 473 15.47 -10.06 -8.64
CA LEU A 473 14.38 -9.08 -8.70
C LEU A 473 13.62 -9.20 -10.04
N GLY A 474 13.32 -10.44 -10.45
CA GLY A 474 12.80 -10.89 -11.73
C GLY A 474 11.37 -10.44 -11.86
N GLN A 475 11.07 -9.93 -13.06
CA GLN A 475 9.83 -9.22 -13.38
C GLN A 475 9.40 -8.29 -12.24
N ALA A 476 10.31 -7.39 -11.83
CA ALA A 476 9.97 -6.31 -10.91
C ALA A 476 8.60 -5.74 -11.27
N ALA A 477 7.71 -5.62 -10.28
CA ALA A 477 6.47 -4.89 -10.45
C ALA A 477 6.78 -3.52 -11.07
N ALA A 478 5.85 -2.99 -11.87
CA ALA A 478 6.03 -1.70 -12.51
C ALA A 478 6.57 -0.68 -11.48
N PRO A 479 7.60 0.11 -11.84
CA PRO A 479 8.30 0.96 -10.88
C PRO A 479 7.30 1.90 -10.20
N MET A 480 7.41 2.00 -8.87
CA MET A 480 6.58 2.91 -8.09
C MET A 480 7.04 4.35 -8.27
N GLY A 481 6.47 5.04 -9.27
CA GLY A 481 6.58 6.49 -9.47
C GLY A 481 7.99 7.08 -9.29
N PRO A 482 8.09 8.35 -8.86
CA PRO A 482 9.36 8.98 -8.53
C PRO A 482 10.14 8.23 -7.45
N ARG A 483 11.43 7.96 -7.71
CA ARG A 483 12.34 7.28 -6.76
C ARG A 483 12.87 8.26 -5.71
N VAL A 484 11.98 8.93 -5.00
CA VAL A 484 12.33 9.87 -3.92
C VAL A 484 11.60 9.53 -2.63
N LEU A 485 12.18 9.87 -1.48
CA LEU A 485 11.63 9.48 -0.18
C LEU A 485 10.21 9.98 0.04
N ALA A 486 9.94 11.23 -0.35
CA ALA A 486 8.62 11.86 -0.20
C ALA A 486 7.49 11.08 -0.90
N ASN A 487 7.79 10.39 -2.00
CA ASN A 487 6.81 9.53 -2.69
C ASN A 487 6.40 8.32 -1.83
N TRP A 488 7.26 7.86 -0.93
CA TRP A 488 6.98 6.73 -0.04
C TRP A 488 6.29 7.14 1.26
N THR A 489 6.51 8.38 1.73
CA THR A 489 6.01 8.86 3.02
C THR A 489 4.73 9.67 2.92
N ASN A 490 4.47 10.33 1.79
CA ASN A 490 3.20 11.00 1.52
C ASN A 490 2.20 9.96 1.02
N ILE A 491 1.34 9.51 1.92
CA ILE A 491 0.46 8.36 1.71
C ILE A 491 -1.00 8.69 2.00
N VAL A 492 -1.89 7.95 1.35
CA VAL A 492 -3.32 7.89 1.65
C VAL A 492 -3.63 6.47 2.14
N ASP A 493 -4.37 6.38 3.24
CA ASP A 493 -4.80 5.10 3.78
C ASP A 493 -6.21 4.74 3.29
N ASN A 494 -6.29 3.77 2.37
CA ASN A 494 -7.55 3.22 1.86
C ASN A 494 -7.92 1.89 2.52
N ARG A 495 -7.18 1.44 3.54
CA ARG A 495 -7.43 0.14 4.18
C ARG A 495 -8.78 0.16 4.90
N ASP A 496 -9.58 -0.85 4.62
CA ASP A 496 -10.89 -1.02 5.25
C ASP A 496 -10.77 -1.94 6.46
N PHE A 497 -10.88 -1.35 7.65
CA PHE A 497 -10.92 -2.05 8.95
C PHE A 497 -12.35 -2.18 9.49
N ALA A 498 -13.36 -2.04 8.62
CA ALA A 498 -14.77 -2.24 8.93
C ALA A 498 -15.39 -3.29 8.01
N ALA A 499 -14.57 -4.18 7.43
CA ALA A 499 -14.97 -5.14 6.43
C ALA A 499 -15.53 -6.46 7.01
N ALA A 500 -15.24 -6.76 8.29
CA ALA A 500 -15.78 -7.92 9.00
C ALA A 500 -16.96 -7.53 9.90
N PHE A 501 -16.72 -7.21 11.17
CA PHE A 501 -17.74 -6.87 12.16
C PHE A 501 -17.15 -6.00 13.28
N ASP A 502 -17.98 -5.13 13.85
CA ASP A 502 -17.61 -4.27 14.98
C ASP A 502 -18.78 -4.17 15.97
N PHE A 503 -18.52 -4.57 17.22
CA PHE A 503 -19.47 -4.50 18.34
C PHE A 503 -19.00 -3.52 19.42
N GLY A 504 -18.42 -2.39 19.01
CA GLY A 504 -17.76 -1.44 19.90
C GLY A 504 -16.32 -1.85 20.24
N TYR A 505 -15.72 -2.71 19.43
CA TYR A 505 -14.36 -3.22 19.55
C TYR A 505 -13.90 -3.72 18.18
N ASN A 506 -12.93 -3.02 17.60
CA ASN A 506 -12.44 -3.30 16.26
C ASN A 506 -11.42 -4.45 16.28
N VAL A 507 -11.92 -5.67 16.11
CA VAL A 507 -11.10 -6.89 16.14
C VAL A 507 -10.06 -6.90 15.01
N GLU A 508 -10.42 -6.38 13.84
CA GLU A 508 -9.52 -6.32 12.67
C GLU A 508 -8.25 -5.52 12.97
N ARG A 509 -8.39 -4.33 13.59
CA ARG A 509 -7.26 -3.49 14.00
C ARG A 509 -6.39 -4.18 15.05
N VAL A 510 -7.00 -4.74 16.09
CA VAL A 510 -6.25 -5.40 17.18
C VAL A 510 -5.43 -6.58 16.67
N LEU A 511 -5.98 -7.37 15.75
CA LEU A 511 -5.26 -8.51 15.16
C LEU A 511 -4.21 -8.08 14.13
N TYR A 512 -4.42 -6.95 13.45
CA TYR A 512 -3.48 -6.39 12.48
C TYR A 512 -2.28 -5.72 13.14
N GLU A 513 -2.51 -4.97 14.21
CA GLU A 513 -1.49 -4.22 14.94
C GLU A 513 -0.44 -5.13 15.59
N GLN A 514 0.81 -4.67 15.61
CA GLN A 514 1.90 -5.31 16.35
C GLN A 514 2.19 -4.46 17.58
N ASP A 515 1.84 -4.97 18.76
CA ASP A 515 1.96 -4.28 20.06
C ASP A 515 1.33 -2.87 20.04
N GLY A 516 0.15 -2.74 19.41
CA GLY A 516 -0.61 -1.50 19.29
C GLY A 516 -0.11 -0.52 18.22
N SER A 517 0.84 -0.94 17.37
CA SER A 517 1.37 -0.12 16.28
C SER A 517 1.03 -0.68 14.90
N GLN A 518 0.63 0.20 13.99
CA GLN A 518 0.37 -0.13 12.59
C GLN A 518 1.62 0.07 11.72
N PRO A 519 1.75 -0.66 10.61
CA PRO A 519 2.75 -0.39 9.58
C PRO A 519 2.49 0.96 8.93
N GLU A 520 3.14 1.99 9.46
CA GLU A 520 3.06 3.39 9.02
C GLU A 520 4.45 3.91 8.64
N LYS A 521 4.71 5.22 8.76
CA LYS A 521 5.97 5.86 8.36
C LYS A 521 7.21 5.14 8.93
N PRO A 522 7.31 4.81 10.25
CA PRO A 522 8.50 4.14 10.78
C PRO A 522 8.77 2.77 10.16
N TRP A 523 7.71 2.01 9.88
CA TRP A 523 7.81 0.71 9.23
C TRP A 523 8.30 0.86 7.78
N ILE A 524 7.72 1.78 7.02
CA ILE A 524 8.11 2.07 5.63
C ILE A 524 9.58 2.48 5.56
N LEU A 525 10.03 3.36 6.46
CA LEU A 525 11.43 3.83 6.50
C LEU A 525 12.42 2.68 6.77
N ARG A 526 12.13 1.81 7.74
CA ARG A 526 12.98 0.65 8.04
C ARG A 526 13.00 -0.36 6.90
N ALA A 527 11.86 -0.63 6.28
CA ALA A 527 11.77 -1.51 5.12
C ALA A 527 12.52 -0.95 3.89
N LEU A 528 12.47 0.37 3.67
CA LEU A 528 13.26 1.06 2.64
C LEU A 528 14.76 1.01 2.93
N ALA A 529 15.17 1.09 4.19
CA ALA A 529 16.58 0.93 4.57
C ALA A 529 17.08 -0.47 4.24
N ALA A 530 16.33 -1.50 4.63
CA ALA A 530 16.64 -2.89 4.33
C ALA A 530 16.72 -3.15 2.81
N ASP A 531 15.75 -2.65 2.04
CA ASP A 531 15.76 -2.79 0.58
C ASP A 531 16.94 -2.05 -0.07
N SER A 532 17.22 -0.81 0.38
CA SER A 532 18.31 0.00 -0.15
C SER A 532 19.67 -0.62 0.15
N ALA A 533 19.88 -1.12 1.38
CA ALA A 533 21.09 -1.83 1.76
C ALA A 533 21.29 -3.08 0.89
N TRP A 534 20.25 -3.90 0.71
CA TRP A 534 20.32 -5.07 -0.17
C TRP A 534 20.65 -4.70 -1.62
N CYS A 535 20.04 -3.65 -2.14
CA CYS A 535 20.29 -3.18 -3.51
C CYS A 535 21.74 -2.76 -3.70
N LEU A 536 22.25 -1.90 -2.82
CA LEU A 536 23.62 -1.39 -2.91
C LEU A 536 24.64 -2.53 -2.75
N ALA A 537 24.40 -3.47 -1.84
CA ALA A 537 25.24 -4.65 -1.65
C ALA A 537 25.28 -5.58 -2.89
N ASN A 538 24.26 -5.53 -3.75
CA ASN A 538 24.18 -6.31 -4.99
C ASN A 538 24.40 -5.48 -6.27
N GLY A 539 24.70 -4.18 -6.18
CA GLY A 539 24.86 -3.31 -7.34
C GLY A 539 23.56 -3.04 -8.12
N HIS A 540 22.40 -3.16 -7.46
CA HIS A 540 21.09 -2.90 -8.05
C HIS A 540 20.61 -1.47 -7.73
N PRO A 541 19.72 -0.88 -8.55
CA PRO A 541 19.11 0.40 -8.23
C PRO A 541 18.19 0.30 -6.99
N THR A 542 18.36 1.24 -6.06
CA THR A 542 17.53 1.42 -4.86
C THR A 542 16.12 1.92 -5.19
N LEU A 543 15.15 1.77 -4.28
CA LEU A 543 13.82 2.36 -4.49
C LEU A 543 13.79 3.89 -4.30
N VAL A 544 14.79 4.43 -3.60
CA VAL A 544 14.93 5.84 -3.25
C VAL A 544 16.32 6.30 -3.68
N LYS A 545 16.42 7.42 -4.41
CA LYS A 545 17.69 7.98 -4.89
C LYS A 545 18.34 8.91 -3.86
N ASP A 546 17.53 9.66 -3.13
CA ASP A 546 17.89 10.51 -1.99
C ASP A 546 18.06 9.68 -0.71
N VAL A 547 19.00 8.73 -0.75
CA VAL A 547 19.27 7.82 0.39
C VAL A 547 19.69 8.60 1.64
N ASP A 548 20.36 9.74 1.48
CA ASP A 548 20.74 10.61 2.60
C ASP A 548 19.51 11.17 3.35
N ALA A 549 18.43 11.50 2.64
CA ALA A 549 17.18 11.94 3.24
C ALA A 549 16.54 10.81 4.06
N LEU A 550 16.61 9.56 3.56
CA LEU A 550 16.13 8.38 4.28
C LEU A 550 16.92 8.16 5.57
N VAL A 551 18.25 8.25 5.51
CA VAL A 551 19.11 8.12 6.69
C VAL A 551 18.81 9.23 7.71
N SER A 552 18.62 10.47 7.26
CA SER A 552 18.28 11.60 8.13
C SER A 552 16.96 11.38 8.88
N GLU A 553 15.90 10.95 8.18
CA GLU A 553 14.61 10.62 8.78
C GLU A 553 14.71 9.44 9.76
N LEU A 554 15.46 8.38 9.43
CA LEU A 554 15.70 7.27 10.36
C LEU A 554 16.45 7.70 11.62
N THR A 555 17.43 8.59 11.48
CA THR A 555 18.19 9.15 12.62
C THR A 555 17.26 9.90 13.58
N SER A 556 16.27 10.63 13.04
CA SER A 556 15.28 11.33 13.87
C SER A 556 14.39 10.38 14.69
N LEU A 557 14.27 9.10 14.28
CA LEU A 557 13.52 8.06 14.97
C LEU A 557 14.35 7.29 16.02
N GLU A 558 15.67 7.48 16.06
CA GLU A 558 16.60 6.82 17.00
C GLU A 558 16.41 7.13 18.51
N PRO A 559 15.75 8.23 18.99
CA PRO A 559 15.67 8.55 20.42
C PRO A 559 14.91 7.56 21.35
N SER A 560 14.54 6.36 20.90
CA SER A 560 13.72 5.41 21.68
C SER A 560 14.32 4.01 21.91
N LEU A 561 15.49 3.69 21.36
CA LEU A 561 16.09 2.36 21.54
C LEU A 561 16.54 2.08 22.99
N ASP A 562 16.93 3.12 23.74
CA ASP A 562 17.33 3.01 25.16
C ASP A 562 16.15 3.08 26.14
N SER A 563 15.02 3.68 25.74
CA SER A 563 13.78 3.71 26.53
C SER A 563 12.91 2.47 26.32
N LEU A 564 13.18 1.67 25.28
CA LEU A 564 12.59 0.34 25.05
C LEU A 564 13.27 -0.79 25.83
N LYS A 565 14.05 -0.47 26.88
CA LYS A 565 14.42 -1.45 27.89
C LYS A 565 13.13 -1.94 28.54
N LEU A 566 12.63 -3.06 28.04
CA LEU A 566 11.65 -3.88 28.72
C LEU A 566 12.21 -4.16 30.12
N ASP A 567 11.48 -3.70 31.14
CA ASP A 567 11.70 -4.04 32.54
C ASP A 567 11.64 -5.57 32.68
N GLY A 568 12.75 -6.27 32.46
CA GLY A 568 12.85 -7.74 32.57
C GLY A 568 11.88 -8.56 31.72
N SER A 569 11.14 -7.94 30.80
CA SER A 569 10.10 -8.55 29.98
C SER A 569 10.65 -9.03 28.64
N GLU A 570 10.18 -10.18 28.19
CA GLU A 570 10.58 -10.88 26.96
C GLU A 570 10.65 -9.97 25.73
N ALA A 571 11.64 -10.18 24.85
CA ALA A 571 11.74 -9.45 23.59
C ALA A 571 10.49 -9.70 22.72
N SER A 572 9.63 -8.69 22.57
CA SER A 572 8.43 -8.76 21.74
C SER A 572 8.77 -8.82 20.24
N VAL A 573 7.80 -9.20 19.40
CA VAL A 573 7.97 -9.22 17.93
C VAL A 573 8.34 -7.83 17.40
N LEU A 574 7.71 -6.78 17.94
CA LEU A 574 8.02 -5.40 17.58
C LEU A 574 9.46 -5.02 17.97
N HIS A 575 9.94 -5.48 19.13
CA HIS A 575 11.32 -5.23 19.55
C HIS A 575 12.34 -5.82 18.56
N VAL A 576 12.13 -7.06 18.12
CA VAL A 576 13.00 -7.70 17.11
C VAL A 576 12.96 -6.94 15.79
N GLU A 577 11.79 -6.47 15.37
CA GLU A 577 11.65 -5.68 14.15
C GLU A 577 12.38 -4.35 14.21
N ILE A 578 12.34 -3.67 15.35
CA ILE A 578 13.08 -2.43 15.58
C ILE A 578 14.60 -2.69 15.50
N LEU A 579 15.10 -3.75 16.13
CA LEU A 579 16.52 -4.11 16.09
C LEU A 579 16.99 -4.51 14.67
N ALA A 580 16.17 -5.27 13.94
CA ALA A 580 16.45 -5.60 12.55
C ALA A 580 16.48 -4.33 11.67
N GLY A 581 15.58 -3.38 11.92
CA GLY A 581 15.57 -2.08 11.25
C GLY A 581 16.80 -1.21 11.57
N ASP A 582 17.27 -1.21 12.82
CA ASP A 582 18.52 -0.52 13.21
C ASP A 582 19.72 -1.14 12.48
N LEU A 583 19.85 -2.46 12.50
CA LEU A 583 20.93 -3.15 11.77
C LEU A 583 20.87 -2.86 10.26
N ALA A 584 19.68 -2.84 9.65
CA ALA A 584 19.52 -2.47 8.26
C ALA A 584 19.98 -1.03 7.97
N ASN A 585 19.66 -0.08 8.86
CA ASN A 585 20.12 1.31 8.78
C ASN A 585 21.65 1.43 8.91
N GLN A 586 22.28 0.77 9.90
CA GLN A 586 23.74 0.79 10.04
C GLN A 586 24.46 0.13 8.85
N THR A 587 23.87 -0.95 8.30
CA THR A 587 24.37 -1.61 7.09
C THR A 587 24.28 -0.68 5.89
N LEU A 588 23.18 0.06 5.74
CA LEU A 588 23.01 1.07 4.69
C LEU A 588 24.06 2.17 4.79
N ARG A 589 24.26 2.75 5.97
CA ARG A 589 25.30 3.77 6.21
C ARG A 589 26.69 3.25 5.82
N THR A 590 27.02 2.03 6.24
CA THR A 590 28.31 1.39 5.90
C THR A 590 28.48 1.23 4.38
N LEU A 591 27.43 0.84 3.66
CA LEU A 591 27.46 0.72 2.20
C LEU A 591 27.63 2.08 1.50
N LEU A 592 27.06 3.15 2.04
CA LEU A 592 27.24 4.52 1.51
C LEU A 592 28.71 4.96 1.65
N HIS A 593 29.29 4.83 2.83
CA HIS A 593 30.71 5.14 3.06
C HIS A 593 31.65 4.24 2.26
N LEU A 594 31.30 2.96 2.08
CA LEU A 594 32.04 2.02 1.24
C LEU A 594 31.99 2.41 -0.25
N ALA A 595 30.89 2.98 -0.72
CA ALA A 595 30.75 3.44 -2.10
C ALA A 595 31.53 4.74 -2.37
N SER A 596 31.63 5.64 -1.39
CA SER A 596 32.34 6.91 -1.49
C SER A 596 33.83 6.85 -1.11
N ASN A 597 34.32 5.73 -0.57
CA ASN A 597 35.66 5.59 0.03
C ASN A 597 35.90 6.62 1.15
N ASP A 598 34.93 6.75 2.04
CA ASP A 598 34.91 7.73 3.13
C ASP A 598 35.86 7.34 4.29
N PRO A 599 36.61 8.29 4.89
CA PRO A 599 37.37 8.05 6.13
C PRO A 599 36.50 7.56 7.31
N GLU A 600 35.19 7.80 7.32
CA GLU A 600 34.28 7.32 8.38
C GLU A 600 33.87 5.84 8.25
N LEU A 601 34.30 5.14 7.18
CA LEU A 601 34.00 3.73 6.96
C LEU A 601 34.31 2.81 8.16
N PRO A 602 35.44 2.94 8.89
CA PRO A 602 35.71 2.11 10.06
C PRO A 602 34.70 2.31 11.20
N GLN A 603 34.26 3.55 11.42
CA GLN A 603 33.27 3.88 12.44
C GLN A 603 31.89 3.32 12.07
N ALA A 604 31.50 3.44 10.80
CA ALA A 604 30.27 2.86 10.29
C ALA A 604 30.27 1.33 10.37
N ALA A 605 31.38 0.68 9.99
CA ALA A 605 31.54 -0.77 10.10
C ALA A 605 31.48 -1.26 11.55
N ALA A 606 32.09 -0.53 12.49
CA ALA A 606 32.01 -0.83 13.92
C ALA A 606 30.57 -0.65 14.46
N ALA A 607 29.84 0.37 14.01
CA ALA A 607 28.43 0.57 14.37
C ALA A 607 27.54 -0.57 13.85
N MET A 608 27.77 -1.03 12.61
CA MET A 608 27.08 -2.19 12.03
C MET A 608 27.37 -3.47 12.84
N LEU A 609 28.63 -3.73 13.22
CA LEU A 609 28.98 -4.87 14.05
C LEU A 609 28.32 -4.79 15.43
N LYS A 610 28.32 -3.61 16.07
CA LYS A 610 27.63 -3.41 17.35
C LYS A 610 26.13 -3.64 17.26
N ALA A 611 25.48 -3.20 16.17
CA ALA A 611 24.06 -3.47 15.94
C ALA A 611 23.79 -4.97 15.73
N LEU A 612 24.70 -5.68 15.07
CA LEU A 612 24.64 -7.13 14.89
C LEU A 612 24.76 -7.89 16.22
N GLU A 613 25.66 -7.46 17.10
CA GLU A 613 25.84 -8.06 18.45
C GLU A 613 24.63 -7.85 19.38
N ARG A 614 23.79 -6.85 19.11
CA ARG A 614 22.56 -6.57 19.90
C ARG A 614 21.39 -7.48 19.54
N LEU A 615 21.47 -8.27 18.48
CA LEU A 615 20.35 -9.13 18.08
C LEU A 615 20.10 -10.21 19.15
N PRO A 616 18.84 -10.46 19.55
CA PRO A 616 18.50 -11.40 20.63
C PRO A 616 18.51 -12.86 20.16
N ILE A 617 19.52 -13.28 19.39
CA ILE A 617 19.55 -14.61 18.76
C ILE A 617 19.57 -15.72 19.79
N THR A 618 20.44 -15.63 20.80
CA THR A 618 20.57 -16.65 21.85
C THR A 618 19.29 -16.78 22.68
N GLU A 619 18.65 -15.65 23.02
CA GLU A 619 17.36 -15.65 23.72
C GLU A 619 16.30 -16.33 22.85
N LEU A 620 16.21 -15.94 21.58
CA LEU A 620 15.20 -16.43 20.64
C LEU A 620 15.28 -17.95 20.42
N VAL A 621 16.48 -18.49 20.24
CA VAL A 621 16.67 -19.94 19.97
C VAL A 621 16.61 -20.80 21.24
N SER A 622 16.57 -20.18 22.42
CA SER A 622 16.36 -20.89 23.69
C SER A 622 14.88 -21.10 24.04
N LYS A 623 13.98 -20.38 23.36
CA LYS A 623 12.53 -20.45 23.60
C LYS A 623 11.93 -21.65 22.88
N GLU A 624 11.01 -22.32 23.55
CA GLU A 624 10.25 -23.44 22.97
C GLU A 624 8.81 -22.98 22.72
N GLY A 625 8.34 -23.08 21.47
CA GLY A 625 6.98 -22.77 21.08
C GLY A 625 6.15 -24.04 20.92
N VAL A 626 4.82 -23.93 21.07
CA VAL A 626 3.90 -25.03 20.75
C VAL A 626 3.54 -25.03 19.26
N LEU A 627 3.57 -23.87 18.63
CA LEU A 627 3.10 -23.58 17.27
C LEU A 627 4.16 -22.85 16.45
N ALA A 628 3.93 -21.57 16.16
CA ALA A 628 4.73 -20.70 15.31
C ALA A 628 5.14 -19.42 16.06
N GLU A 629 5.19 -19.50 17.40
CA GLU A 629 5.71 -18.44 18.25
C GLU A 629 7.11 -18.06 17.76
N HIS A 630 7.36 -16.76 17.58
CA HIS A 630 8.64 -16.23 17.08
C HIS A 630 9.00 -16.59 15.63
N LEU A 631 8.13 -17.22 14.84
CA LEU A 631 8.41 -17.52 13.43
C LEU A 631 8.74 -16.25 12.62
N THR A 632 7.96 -15.19 12.83
CA THR A 632 8.15 -13.89 12.17
C THR A 632 9.52 -13.27 12.48
N ALA A 633 9.97 -13.39 13.73
CA ALA A 633 11.30 -12.94 14.16
C ALA A 633 12.42 -13.66 13.40
N HIS A 634 12.30 -14.97 13.16
CA HIS A 634 13.30 -15.73 12.41
C HIS A 634 13.42 -15.23 10.96
N TYR A 635 12.30 -15.06 10.26
CA TYR A 635 12.30 -14.54 8.88
C TYR A 635 12.88 -13.13 8.80
N ASN A 636 12.51 -12.25 9.74
CA ASN A 636 12.97 -10.87 9.76
C ASN A 636 14.49 -10.77 9.99
N LEU A 637 15.02 -11.53 10.95
CA LEU A 637 16.44 -11.57 11.25
C LEU A 637 17.25 -12.18 10.10
N LEU A 638 16.75 -13.24 9.45
CA LEU A 638 17.42 -13.82 8.29
C LEU A 638 17.49 -12.86 7.09
N ASP A 639 16.48 -12.01 6.87
CA ASP A 639 16.52 -10.99 5.80
C ASP A 639 17.69 -10.01 6.00
N VAL A 640 17.82 -9.45 7.22
CA VAL A 640 18.88 -8.47 7.51
C VAL A 640 20.26 -9.12 7.59
N LEU A 641 20.39 -10.32 8.19
CA LEU A 641 21.67 -11.03 8.29
C LEU A 641 22.24 -11.35 6.90
N ARG A 642 21.40 -11.75 5.94
CA ARG A 642 21.85 -11.99 4.56
C ARG A 642 22.34 -10.73 3.87
N THR A 643 21.76 -9.58 4.21
CA THR A 643 22.25 -8.29 3.74
C THR A 643 23.64 -7.98 4.30
N VAL A 644 23.86 -8.22 5.60
CA VAL A 644 25.19 -8.09 6.23
C VAL A 644 26.23 -9.00 5.57
N LEU A 645 25.90 -10.28 5.34
CA LEU A 645 26.80 -11.21 4.66
C LEU A 645 27.22 -10.72 3.27
N LYS A 646 26.26 -10.18 2.51
CA LYS A 646 26.52 -9.62 1.19
C LYS A 646 27.39 -8.36 1.26
N THR A 647 27.11 -7.48 2.23
CA THR A 647 27.91 -6.27 2.49
C THR A 647 29.35 -6.63 2.85
N SER A 648 29.56 -7.57 3.77
CA SER A 648 30.90 -8.03 4.15
C SER A 648 31.67 -8.64 2.99
N LYS A 649 30.99 -9.40 2.11
CA LYS A 649 31.60 -9.92 0.89
C LYS A 649 32.05 -8.80 -0.04
N LEU A 650 31.19 -7.81 -0.29
CA LEU A 650 31.53 -6.65 -1.12
C LEU A 650 32.68 -5.83 -0.52
N ALA A 651 32.70 -5.66 0.80
CA ALA A 651 33.75 -4.94 1.51
C ALA A 651 35.10 -5.68 1.42
N GLY A 652 35.12 -7.01 1.47
CA GLY A 652 36.35 -7.80 1.27
C GLY A 652 37.04 -7.54 -0.08
N GLU A 653 36.29 -7.12 -1.10
CA GLU A 653 36.83 -6.76 -2.42
C GLU A 653 37.35 -5.31 -2.46
N LYS A 654 36.71 -4.39 -1.71
CA LYS A 654 36.93 -2.94 -1.83
C LYS A 654 37.70 -2.28 -0.69
N ALA A 655 37.66 -2.83 0.52
CA ALA A 655 38.14 -2.21 1.76
C ALA A 655 39.07 -3.17 2.54
N LYS A 656 40.25 -3.44 1.98
CA LYS A 656 41.21 -4.40 2.55
C LYS A 656 41.75 -4.01 3.92
N GLU A 657 41.80 -2.71 4.23
CA GLU A 657 42.32 -2.19 5.51
C GLU A 657 41.38 -2.45 6.68
N GLN A 658 40.07 -2.59 6.43
CA GLN A 658 39.05 -2.88 7.43
C GLN A 658 38.62 -4.37 7.40
N HIS A 659 39.42 -5.23 6.77
CA HIS A 659 39.11 -6.65 6.56
C HIS A 659 38.70 -7.35 7.85
N ASP A 660 39.35 -7.07 8.98
CA ASP A 660 39.08 -7.75 10.25
C ASP A 660 37.68 -7.46 10.79
N LEU A 661 37.18 -6.22 10.67
CA LEU A 661 35.84 -5.85 11.10
C LEU A 661 34.76 -6.55 10.25
N PHE A 662 34.93 -6.53 8.92
CA PHE A 662 34.00 -7.16 8.00
C PHE A 662 34.03 -8.69 8.08
N ASP A 663 35.20 -9.28 8.33
CA ASP A 663 35.35 -10.73 8.56
C ASP A 663 34.70 -11.16 9.87
N THR A 664 34.84 -10.36 10.93
CA THR A 664 34.16 -10.58 12.22
C THR A 664 32.64 -10.51 12.05
N ALA A 665 32.13 -9.45 11.42
CA ALA A 665 30.70 -9.30 11.15
C ALA A 665 30.15 -10.45 10.28
N ARG A 666 30.94 -10.91 9.28
CA ARG A 666 30.57 -12.05 8.44
C ARG A 666 30.43 -13.33 9.26
N LYS A 667 31.43 -13.68 10.06
CA LYS A 667 31.43 -14.90 10.89
C LYS A 667 30.26 -14.90 11.86
N LEU A 668 30.05 -13.78 12.57
CA LEU A 668 28.94 -13.64 13.51
C LEU A 668 27.57 -13.78 12.81
N ALA A 669 27.40 -13.18 11.62
CA ALA A 669 26.17 -13.33 10.85
C ALA A 669 25.95 -14.76 10.33
N GLU A 670 27.00 -15.48 9.93
CA GLU A 670 26.94 -16.91 9.55
C GLU A 670 26.53 -17.80 10.73
N GLU A 671 27.10 -17.55 11.91
CA GLU A 671 26.76 -18.24 13.16
C GLU A 671 25.28 -18.01 13.52
N HIS A 672 24.81 -16.75 13.47
CA HIS A 672 23.41 -16.42 13.74
C HIS A 672 22.44 -17.05 12.73
N CYS A 673 22.78 -17.03 11.43
CA CYS A 673 21.96 -17.71 10.41
C CYS A 673 21.86 -19.22 10.68
N THR A 674 22.96 -19.85 11.09
CA THR A 674 23.00 -21.28 11.41
C THR A 674 22.14 -21.59 12.63
N ALA A 675 22.29 -20.81 13.70
CA ALA A 675 21.48 -20.95 14.92
C ALA A 675 19.98 -20.86 14.66
N LEU A 676 19.54 -19.84 13.89
CA LEU A 676 18.12 -19.67 13.53
C LEU A 676 17.58 -20.83 12.68
N ARG A 677 18.35 -21.33 11.72
CA ARG A 677 17.93 -22.46 10.89
C ARG A 677 17.86 -23.76 11.67
N ASP A 678 18.82 -24.02 12.56
CA ASP A 678 18.83 -25.24 13.36
C ASP A 678 17.71 -25.24 14.41
N HIS A 679 17.44 -24.09 15.01
CA HIS A 679 16.27 -23.91 15.86
C HIS A 679 14.96 -24.16 15.10
N ALA A 680 14.79 -23.59 13.90
CA ALA A 680 13.61 -23.83 13.07
C ALA A 680 13.43 -25.33 12.70
N LYS A 681 14.52 -26.05 12.41
CA LYS A 681 14.46 -27.50 12.18
C LYS A 681 13.94 -28.23 13.42
N GLU A 682 14.37 -27.83 14.61
CA GLU A 682 13.94 -28.44 15.86
C GLU A 682 12.47 -28.14 16.17
N GLN A 683 12.04 -26.88 16.04
CA GLN A 683 10.63 -26.49 16.19
C GLN A 683 9.73 -27.25 15.22
N SER A 684 10.11 -27.39 13.94
CA SER A 684 9.32 -28.12 12.94
C SER A 684 9.07 -29.60 13.29
N LYS A 685 9.96 -30.24 14.08
CA LYS A 685 9.81 -31.62 14.53
C LYS A 685 8.91 -31.75 15.76
N ARG A 686 8.89 -30.72 16.60
CA ARG A 686 8.14 -30.69 17.87
C ARG A 686 6.65 -30.40 17.67
N VAL A 687 6.32 -29.56 16.68
CA VAL A 687 4.94 -29.24 16.33
C VAL A 687 4.17 -30.53 16.00
N SER A 688 3.11 -30.79 16.77
CA SER A 688 2.26 -31.97 16.58
C SER A 688 0.81 -31.66 16.93
N ALA A 689 -0.14 -32.30 16.25
CA ALA A 689 -1.57 -32.11 16.51
C ALA A 689 -1.95 -32.42 17.98
N ALA A 690 -1.25 -33.37 18.61
CA ALA A 690 -1.46 -33.71 20.02
C ALA A 690 -1.04 -32.56 20.95
N ALA A 691 0.14 -31.96 20.73
CA ALA A 691 0.60 -30.81 21.51
C ALA A 691 -0.32 -29.60 21.34
N VAL A 692 -0.78 -29.33 20.12
CA VAL A 692 -1.76 -28.26 19.85
C VAL A 692 -3.07 -28.51 20.60
N ARG A 693 -3.59 -29.74 20.55
CA ARG A 693 -4.83 -30.09 21.25
C ARG A 693 -4.69 -29.92 22.76
N GLU A 694 -3.59 -30.41 23.34
CA GLU A 694 -3.30 -30.23 24.76
C GLU A 694 -3.25 -28.74 25.12
N TYR A 695 -2.52 -27.94 24.34
CA TYR A 695 -2.36 -26.51 24.58
C TYR A 695 -3.69 -25.75 24.55
N VAL A 696 -4.54 -26.00 23.55
CA VAL A 696 -5.87 -25.39 23.45
C VAL A 696 -6.78 -25.82 24.61
N GLN A 697 -6.68 -27.07 25.06
CA GLN A 697 -7.51 -27.61 26.14
C GLN A 697 -7.02 -27.26 27.56
N ARG A 698 -5.88 -26.59 27.72
CA ARG A 698 -5.37 -26.14 29.03
C ARG A 698 -6.25 -25.08 29.70
N GLU A 699 -7.06 -24.36 28.94
CA GLU A 699 -8.03 -23.41 29.51
C GLU A 699 -9.33 -24.15 29.87
N GLU A 700 -9.45 -24.55 31.14
CA GLU A 700 -10.56 -25.38 31.61
C GLU A 700 -11.93 -24.72 31.38
N ARG A 701 -12.02 -23.39 31.44
CA ARG A 701 -13.29 -22.65 31.29
C ARG A 701 -13.87 -22.73 29.87
N LEU A 702 -13.00 -22.83 28.87
CA LEU A 702 -13.40 -22.90 27.45
C LEU A 702 -13.56 -24.35 26.97
N LYS A 703 -12.95 -25.31 27.66
CA LYS A 703 -12.90 -26.72 27.27
C LYS A 703 -14.26 -27.33 26.99
N ASP A 704 -15.22 -27.15 27.90
CA ASP A 704 -16.56 -27.72 27.76
C ASP A 704 -17.30 -27.10 26.57
N SER A 705 -17.23 -25.77 26.44
CA SER A 705 -17.89 -25.04 25.35
C SER A 705 -17.28 -25.34 23.98
N MET A 706 -15.98 -25.61 23.91
CA MET A 706 -15.33 -26.12 22.70
C MET A 706 -15.77 -27.56 22.36
N GLY A 707 -15.95 -28.40 23.38
CA GLY A 707 -16.46 -29.77 23.23
C GLY A 707 -17.84 -29.81 22.56
N LEU A 708 -18.68 -28.80 22.81
CA LEU A 708 -19.99 -28.66 22.16
C LEU A 708 -19.89 -28.55 20.62
N LEU A 709 -18.81 -27.99 20.08
CA LEU A 709 -18.59 -27.86 18.65
C LEU A 709 -18.06 -29.17 18.00
N GLY A 710 -17.84 -30.21 18.80
CA GLY A 710 -17.54 -31.58 18.38
C GLY A 710 -16.05 -31.93 18.44
N ASP A 711 -15.71 -33.01 19.16
CA ASP A 711 -14.34 -33.50 19.34
C ASP A 711 -13.63 -33.89 18.03
N GLY A 712 -14.37 -34.46 17.07
CA GLY A 712 -13.82 -34.77 15.74
C GLY A 712 -13.43 -33.51 14.97
N ASN A 713 -14.24 -32.45 15.08
CA ASN A 713 -13.93 -31.16 14.47
C ASN A 713 -12.69 -30.52 15.09
N LEU A 714 -12.53 -30.66 16.40
CA LEU A 714 -11.35 -30.15 17.10
C LEU A 714 -10.08 -30.90 16.69
N ALA A 715 -10.15 -32.23 16.54
CA ALA A 715 -9.02 -33.04 16.09
C ALA A 715 -8.53 -32.63 14.69
N ASP A 716 -9.47 -32.48 13.73
CA ASP A 716 -9.16 -32.04 12.37
C ASP A 716 -8.55 -30.63 12.36
N PHE A 717 -9.10 -29.72 13.17
CA PHE A 717 -8.58 -28.36 13.33
C PHE A 717 -7.14 -28.36 13.87
N CYS A 718 -6.87 -29.09 14.96
CA CYS A 718 -5.52 -29.19 15.53
C CYS A 718 -4.52 -29.80 14.55
N GLN A 719 -4.96 -30.75 13.71
CA GLN A 719 -4.12 -31.30 12.65
C GLN A 719 -3.77 -30.26 11.58
N ALA A 720 -4.75 -29.47 11.13
CA ALA A 720 -4.54 -28.42 10.14
C ALA A 720 -3.61 -27.30 10.68
N VAL A 721 -3.83 -26.87 11.93
CA VAL A 721 -3.00 -25.88 12.62
C VAL A 721 -1.56 -26.36 12.75
N ALA A 722 -1.34 -27.59 13.23
CA ALA A 722 -0.01 -28.16 13.36
C ALA A 722 0.71 -28.28 12.00
N ALA A 723 -0.02 -28.68 10.94
CA ALA A 723 0.55 -28.75 9.59
C ALA A 723 1.00 -27.37 9.08
N SER A 724 0.19 -26.31 9.31
CA SER A 724 0.52 -24.96 8.88
C SER A 724 1.71 -24.37 9.63
N ALA A 725 1.78 -24.53 10.95
CA ALA A 725 2.93 -24.12 11.76
C ALA A 725 4.21 -24.83 11.31
N LYS A 726 4.14 -26.15 11.08
CA LYS A 726 5.27 -26.93 10.60
C LYS A 726 5.79 -26.43 9.24
N GLU A 727 4.90 -26.18 8.30
CA GLU A 727 5.26 -25.64 6.98
C GLU A 727 5.95 -24.28 7.09
N GLY A 728 5.46 -23.40 7.97
CA GLY A 728 6.09 -22.12 8.31
C GLY A 728 7.55 -22.28 8.74
N TRP A 729 7.81 -23.15 9.72
CA TRP A 729 9.16 -23.45 10.20
C TRP A 729 10.06 -24.11 9.16
N GLU A 730 9.53 -25.07 8.39
CA GLU A 730 10.26 -25.68 7.27
C GLU A 730 10.68 -24.64 6.24
N GLY A 731 9.87 -23.60 6.02
CA GLY A 731 10.24 -22.47 5.16
C GLY A 731 11.49 -21.71 5.60
N VAL A 732 11.68 -21.52 6.91
CA VAL A 732 12.88 -20.85 7.46
C VAL A 732 14.15 -21.63 7.08
N THR A 733 14.07 -22.96 7.11
CA THR A 733 15.21 -23.83 6.78
C THR A 733 15.62 -23.76 5.30
N LYS A 734 14.73 -23.27 4.43
CA LYS A 734 14.96 -23.13 2.98
C LYS A 734 15.60 -21.79 2.60
N ILE A 735 15.75 -20.85 3.55
CA ILE A 735 16.40 -19.56 3.29
C ILE A 735 17.92 -19.72 3.33
N ASN A 736 18.55 -19.59 2.16
CA ASN A 736 20.00 -19.73 1.99
C ASN A 736 20.73 -18.39 1.84
#